data_AF-A0A2S2DWG9-F1
#
_entry.id   AF-A0A2S2DWG9-F1
#
_cell.length_a   1.000
_cell.length_b   1.000
_cell.length_c   1.000
_cell.angle_alpha   90.00
_cell.angle_beta   90.00
_cell.angle_gamma   90.00
#
_symmetry.space_group_name_H-M   'P 1'
#
loop_
_entity.id
_entity.type
_entity.pdbx_description
1 polymer ?
#
loop_
_entity_poly.entity_id
_entity_poly.type
_entity_poly.pdbx_seq_one_letter_code
_entity_poly.pdbx_strand_id
1 'polypeptide(L)'
;MAALSQGTVLAQKQSAPISVKTGTNEADRAARVQANLKIIQESTDVNTQAIAMLALQPIARGESISVIIPFLQKNHLAGPAARLLVKLAPFGQDQVGKALLAALQNGNAAYQKDMIQALTDINYKAAGSAIEALYPSSDQRANQLILKAIAALGSPNANKILKEQATKANGAYEPTQALESYLAFVKSAKDANGLSSLNVTSWPAGSQIKVSDVLLSKSKTPVAYLLGAFAKTSNNEVEAYLVKHLMKHAKASDASQVAAAFSKWSDAKKTSFVQAAGNAKVAWALAQVTVSETSKNAGLRTAASIARLKIQGNAGLAKVWATAANAEVDGIAVGEVASNLAANSFFEKNVASYSQLSASQQTILLIYASYRQWPAIKSHVWNAVQSNDATRAAAYQVLFRWVSPADFDIIAQKLSNASSESEVKHLQSCVTQIQKLDPTVASKVNGYAVKAKNQLNWIPFVSEAESLVWLGDLVKKSKNLEAIKAYVKSNGKATQNVTQQILRYRNALDLTQDMDTRALVFRGLGRCPSLSAMRTLQIGLQEANARSVAADGLANLFVGNPELQSQMTKAWVLEALPFVSSENLRTSAQKAIDALGNKVGFYSMFNGKDLSGWKGLVENPVKRRAMSADSLAIKQVKADENMRKGWYAKDDQLHFTGHGDNLCSVKDYQDFEMYVDWKIEKDGDAGIYLRGAPQVQIWDIARVNVGANVGSGGLYNNQINAKNPLKLADNPVEEWNTFYIKMVGERVTVYLNGELVVDNTILENYWDRKIPIFVKDAIELQAHGNHIVYRNIYVKELEPQPLQTLSDEEKAQGFELLFDGSSLFKWTGNTTDYVPENGNLVIYPKRGGKGNLFTKNEYANFHFKFDFQLTPGANNGLGIRAPLTGDAAYVGMELQILDNTAPVYANLQPYQYHGSVYGIIPAKKGFLKPVGEWNQQEVIAEGNHIKVILNGEVILDGDIAEATKGGTPDHKEHPGLFNPKGHIGFLGHGNELKFRNIRVKELVPVEAKSKKRK
;
A
#
# COMPACT_ATOMS: atom_id res chain seq x y z
N MET A 1 31.39 -38.27 3.81
CA MET A 1 32.74 -38.16 4.42
C MET A 1 32.86 -36.74 4.96
N ALA A 2 32.53 -36.49 6.23
CA ALA A 2 33.37 -36.68 7.42
C ALA A 2 34.46 -35.58 7.55
N ALA A 3 34.05 -34.44 8.12
CA ALA A 3 34.75 -33.70 9.20
C ALA A 3 34.14 -32.29 9.33
N LEU A 4 34.05 -31.81 10.57
CA LEU A 4 33.61 -30.47 11.02
C LEU A 4 32.12 -30.28 11.31
N SER A 5 31.60 -31.14 12.20
CA SER A 5 30.52 -30.79 13.13
C SER A 5 30.95 -31.10 14.57
N GLN A 6 31.82 -30.25 15.14
CA GLN A 6 32.03 -30.17 16.59
C GLN A 6 32.29 -28.71 16.95
N GLY A 7 31.31 -28.08 17.60
CA GLY A 7 31.42 -26.68 18.00
C GLY A 7 30.16 -26.04 18.57
N THR A 8 29.15 -26.81 18.99
CA THR A 8 27.99 -26.22 19.69
C THR A 8 27.19 -27.24 20.51
N VAL A 9 27.77 -27.80 21.59
CA VAL A 9 26.99 -28.26 22.75
C VAL A 9 27.91 -28.27 23.97
N LEU A 10 27.73 -27.31 24.88
CA LEU A 10 27.85 -27.45 26.35
C LEU A 10 27.88 -26.07 27.00
N ALA A 11 26.70 -25.47 27.24
CA ALA A 11 26.49 -24.49 28.32
C ALA A 11 25.00 -24.17 28.52
N GLN A 12 24.17 -25.18 28.83
CA GLN A 12 22.94 -24.95 29.60
C GLN A 12 22.67 -26.14 30.53
N LYS A 13 22.96 -25.93 31.82
CA LYS A 13 22.24 -26.39 33.03
C LYS A 13 23.23 -26.61 34.17
N GLN A 14 23.29 -25.66 35.10
CA GLN A 14 22.91 -25.89 36.50
C GLN A 14 22.99 -24.58 37.30
N SER A 15 21.91 -24.34 38.02
CA SER A 15 21.63 -23.23 38.91
C SER A 15 22.39 -23.35 40.24
N ALA A 16 23.13 -22.30 40.61
CA ALA A 16 23.22 -21.79 41.97
C ALA A 16 23.77 -20.35 41.92
N PRO A 17 23.21 -19.39 42.67
CA PRO A 17 23.80 -18.07 42.77
C PRO A 17 25.05 -18.20 43.65
N ILE A 18 26.22 -18.29 43.01
CA ILE A 18 27.47 -18.07 43.73
C ILE A 18 27.49 -16.58 44.06
N SER A 19 27.21 -16.28 45.33
CA SER A 19 27.65 -15.06 46.00
C SER A 19 29.13 -14.84 45.68
N VAL A 20 29.44 -14.01 44.67
CA VAL A 20 30.78 -13.48 44.48
C VAL A 20 30.96 -12.44 45.58
N LYS A 21 31.48 -12.93 46.72
CA LYS A 21 32.15 -12.10 47.70
C LYS A 21 33.12 -11.19 46.94
N THR A 22 32.94 -9.90 47.11
CA THR A 22 33.95 -8.87 46.82
C THR A 22 35.25 -9.28 47.52
N GLY A 23 36.15 -9.85 46.74
CA GLY A 23 37.40 -10.41 47.23
C GLY A 23 38.17 -11.10 46.11
N THR A 24 38.36 -10.44 44.96
CA THR A 24 39.43 -10.84 44.06
C THR A 24 40.73 -10.52 44.78
N ASN A 25 41.46 -11.56 45.18
CA ASN A 25 42.84 -11.48 45.62
C ASN A 25 43.58 -10.52 44.67
N GLU A 26 44.25 -9.50 45.22
CA GLU A 26 45.01 -8.53 44.44
C GLU A 26 46.03 -9.22 43.50
N ALA A 27 46.51 -10.42 43.87
CA ALA A 27 47.33 -11.26 43.02
C ALA A 27 46.61 -11.78 41.76
N ASP A 28 45.32 -12.11 41.84
CA ASP A 28 44.52 -12.57 40.69
C ASP A 28 44.19 -11.40 39.75
N ARG A 29 43.88 -10.22 40.31
CA ARG A 29 43.78 -8.98 39.53
C ARG A 29 45.10 -8.68 38.81
N ALA A 30 46.22 -8.70 39.54
CA ALA A 30 47.54 -8.40 39.00
C ALA A 30 47.95 -9.39 37.91
N ALA A 31 47.71 -10.69 38.09
CA ALA A 31 47.97 -11.72 37.08
C ALA A 31 47.17 -11.48 35.79
N ARG A 32 45.88 -11.16 35.92
CA ARG A 32 45.00 -10.85 34.76
C ARG A 32 45.40 -9.56 34.05
N VAL A 33 45.86 -8.55 34.80
CA VAL A 33 46.39 -7.32 34.22
C VAL A 33 47.67 -7.62 33.44
N GLN A 34 48.63 -8.34 34.01
CA GLN A 34 49.88 -8.72 33.33
C GLN A 34 49.61 -9.55 32.07
N ALA A 35 48.70 -10.52 32.13
CA ALA A 35 48.33 -11.33 30.96
C ALA A 35 47.77 -10.49 29.81
N ASN A 36 46.87 -9.53 30.09
CA ASN A 36 46.31 -8.66 29.05
C ASN A 36 47.32 -7.63 28.55
N LEU A 37 48.19 -7.09 29.41
CA LEU A 37 49.27 -6.19 28.98
C LEU A 37 50.25 -6.90 28.04
N LYS A 38 50.59 -8.16 28.35
CA LYS A 38 51.41 -9.01 27.47
C LYS A 38 50.75 -9.24 26.11
N ILE A 39 49.45 -9.57 26.09
CA ILE A 39 48.68 -9.73 24.83
C ILE A 39 48.71 -8.43 24.01
N ILE A 40 48.55 -7.27 24.66
CA ILE A 40 48.61 -5.97 23.99
C ILE A 40 49.97 -5.71 23.36
N GLN A 41 51.06 -6.06 24.04
CA GLN A 41 52.43 -5.84 23.57
C GLN A 41 52.87 -6.81 22.47
N GLU A 42 52.52 -8.09 22.60
CA GLU A 42 53.06 -9.17 21.76
C GLU A 42 52.19 -9.51 20.54
N SER A 43 50.87 -9.28 20.61
CA SER A 43 49.99 -9.59 19.48
C SER A 43 50.22 -8.65 18.30
N THR A 44 50.20 -9.20 17.08
CA THR A 44 50.21 -8.43 15.83
C THR A 44 48.79 -8.17 15.30
N ASP A 45 47.77 -8.82 15.86
CA ASP A 45 46.37 -8.60 15.50
C ASP A 45 45.75 -7.43 16.29
N VAL A 46 45.35 -6.40 15.54
CA VAL A 46 44.78 -5.15 16.07
C VAL A 46 43.49 -5.39 16.84
N ASN A 47 42.64 -6.32 16.41
CA ASN A 47 41.37 -6.62 17.08
C ASN A 47 41.61 -7.28 18.44
N THR A 48 42.55 -8.22 18.51
CA THR A 48 43.00 -8.86 19.74
C THR A 48 43.59 -7.85 20.73
N GLN A 49 44.41 -6.90 20.24
CA GLN A 49 44.94 -5.82 21.07
C GLN A 49 43.83 -4.91 21.63
N ALA A 50 42.83 -4.56 20.81
CA ALA A 50 41.70 -3.73 21.24
C ALA A 50 40.79 -4.45 22.25
N ILE A 51 40.53 -5.75 22.07
CA ILE A 51 39.75 -6.57 23.00
C ILE A 51 40.46 -6.68 24.34
N ALA A 52 41.79 -6.89 24.34
CA ALA A 52 42.58 -6.92 25.56
C ALA A 52 42.57 -5.58 26.30
N MET A 53 42.63 -4.44 25.59
CA MET A 53 42.46 -3.11 26.20
C MET A 53 41.07 -2.90 26.82
N LEU A 54 40.02 -3.45 26.20
CA LEU A 54 38.66 -3.41 26.75
C LEU A 54 38.57 -4.25 28.03
N ALA A 55 39.13 -5.46 28.03
CA ALA A 55 39.18 -6.36 29.18
C ALA A 55 39.95 -5.77 30.38
N LEU A 56 40.91 -4.86 30.12
CA LEU A 56 41.66 -4.15 31.15
C LEU A 56 40.85 -3.04 31.84
N GLN A 57 39.84 -2.45 31.22
CA GLN A 57 39.12 -1.28 31.77
C GLN A 57 38.64 -1.42 33.23
N PRO A 58 38.07 -2.56 33.69
CA PRO A 58 37.60 -2.69 35.06
C PRO A 58 38.71 -2.98 36.08
N ILE A 59 39.85 -3.52 35.65
CA ILE A 59 40.86 -4.13 36.53
C ILE A 59 42.23 -3.44 36.51
N ALA A 60 42.51 -2.63 35.49
CA ALA A 60 43.78 -1.93 35.35
C ALA A 60 43.96 -0.83 36.41
N ARG A 61 45.23 -0.56 36.74
CA ARG A 61 45.68 0.43 37.71
C ARG A 61 46.94 1.14 37.16
N GLY A 62 47.64 1.92 37.99
CA GLY A 62 48.76 2.77 37.58
C GLY A 62 49.85 2.05 36.79
N GLU A 63 50.13 0.78 37.09
CA GLU A 63 51.13 -0.06 36.41
C GLU A 63 50.88 -0.22 34.90
N SER A 64 49.63 -0.06 34.45
CA SER A 64 49.25 -0.20 33.05
C SER A 64 49.52 1.06 32.23
N ILE A 65 49.69 2.23 32.86
CA ILE A 65 49.73 3.54 32.17
C ILE A 65 50.87 3.58 31.15
N SER A 66 52.10 3.27 31.58
CA SER A 66 53.29 3.33 30.72
C SER A 66 53.25 2.34 29.55
N VAL A 67 52.54 1.21 29.71
CA VAL A 67 52.40 0.17 28.67
C VAL A 67 51.39 0.57 27.60
N ILE A 68 50.34 1.32 27.97
CA ILE A 68 49.27 1.73 27.05
C ILE A 68 49.65 3.00 26.27
N ILE A 69 50.44 3.90 26.85
CA ILE A 69 50.85 5.17 26.20
C ILE A 69 51.38 5.01 24.76
N PRO A 70 52.29 4.06 24.45
CA PRO A 70 52.81 3.88 23.09
C PRO A 70 51.73 3.61 22.03
N PHE A 71 50.59 3.06 22.43
CA PHE A 71 49.48 2.72 21.51
C PHE A 71 48.64 3.94 21.11
N LEU A 72 48.81 5.09 21.77
CA LEU A 72 48.22 6.35 21.32
C LEU A 72 48.71 6.79 19.93
N GLN A 73 49.87 6.31 19.48
CA GLN A 73 50.45 6.61 18.17
C GLN A 73 50.08 5.59 17.08
N LYS A 74 49.39 4.49 17.42
CA LYS A 74 48.98 3.47 16.45
C LYS A 74 47.57 3.75 15.94
N ASN A 75 47.42 4.00 14.63
CA ASN A 75 46.15 4.37 13.99
C ASN A 75 44.95 3.63 14.58
N HIS A 76 44.80 2.32 14.38
CA HIS A 76 43.59 1.59 14.82
C HIS A 76 43.45 1.33 16.33
N LEU A 77 44.42 1.75 17.16
CA LEU A 77 44.44 1.48 18.61
C LEU A 77 44.43 2.75 19.47
N ALA A 78 44.65 3.93 18.87
CA ALA A 78 44.70 5.20 19.59
C ALA A 78 43.40 5.52 20.34
N GLY A 79 42.24 5.30 19.72
CA GLY A 79 40.93 5.47 20.35
C GLY A 79 40.69 4.55 21.56
N PRO A 80 40.83 3.21 21.42
CA PRO A 80 40.78 2.27 22.54
C PRO A 80 41.78 2.60 23.68
N ALA A 81 43.02 2.97 23.34
CA ALA A 81 44.05 3.33 24.30
C ALA A 81 43.68 4.60 25.09
N ALA A 82 43.19 5.65 24.43
CA ALA A 82 42.73 6.87 25.11
C ALA A 82 41.57 6.60 26.08
N ARG A 83 40.58 5.79 25.69
CA ARG A 83 39.46 5.42 26.57
C ARG A 83 39.92 4.67 27.82
N LEU A 84 40.88 3.75 27.67
CA LEU A 84 41.46 3.05 28.81
C LEU A 84 42.26 4.01 29.71
N LEU A 85 43.04 4.93 29.12
CA LEU A 85 43.82 5.92 29.88
C LEU A 85 42.94 6.90 30.68
N VAL A 86 41.77 7.29 30.17
CA VAL A 86 40.78 8.08 30.94
C VAL A 86 40.38 7.35 32.23
N LYS A 87 40.20 6.03 32.18
CA LYS A 87 39.90 5.21 33.37
C LYS A 87 41.08 5.09 34.33
N LEU A 88 42.30 5.19 33.81
CA LEU A 88 43.53 5.11 34.59
C LEU A 88 43.96 6.46 35.18
N ALA A 89 43.37 7.57 34.75
CA ALA A 89 43.71 8.90 35.22
C ALA A 89 43.69 9.08 36.75
N PRO A 90 42.77 8.47 37.53
CA PRO A 90 42.83 8.52 39.00
C PRO A 90 44.14 7.99 39.61
N PHE A 91 44.88 7.14 38.90
CA PHE A 91 46.14 6.53 39.35
C PHE A 91 47.39 7.26 38.84
N GLY A 92 47.25 8.27 37.98
CA GLY A 92 48.38 8.92 37.33
C GLY A 92 47.96 10.05 36.38
N GLN A 93 47.14 10.98 36.86
CA GLN A 93 46.47 11.99 36.03
C GLN A 93 47.42 12.86 35.22
N ASP A 94 48.55 13.30 35.82
CA ASP A 94 49.51 14.15 35.12
C ASP A 94 50.28 13.38 34.03
N GLN A 95 50.64 12.13 34.30
CA GLN A 95 51.30 11.27 33.32
C GLN A 95 50.36 10.95 32.14
N VAL A 96 49.11 10.60 32.43
CA VAL A 96 48.07 10.37 31.42
C VAL A 96 47.77 11.64 30.63
N GLY A 97 47.61 12.78 31.32
CA GLY A 97 47.33 14.08 30.70
C GLY A 97 48.45 14.53 29.77
N LYS A 98 49.72 14.43 30.19
CA LYS A 98 50.89 14.72 29.35
C LYS A 98 50.95 13.82 28.12
N ALA A 99 50.68 12.53 28.27
CA ALA A 99 50.72 11.59 27.16
C ALA A 99 49.61 11.83 26.13
N LEU A 100 48.37 12.07 26.58
CA LEU A 100 47.25 12.42 25.70
C LEU A 100 47.46 13.77 25.02
N LEU A 101 48.03 14.76 25.72
CA LEU A 101 48.38 16.06 25.16
C LEU A 101 49.47 15.95 24.09
N ALA A 102 50.54 15.20 24.36
CA ALA A 102 51.58 14.93 23.38
C ALA A 102 51.02 14.18 22.16
N ALA A 103 50.14 13.22 22.37
CA ALA A 103 49.47 12.51 21.27
C ALA A 103 48.59 13.42 20.42
N LEU A 104 47.88 14.37 21.05
CA LEU A 104 47.11 15.39 20.35
C LEU A 104 48.01 16.30 19.49
N GLN A 105 49.16 16.72 20.02
CA GLN A 105 50.12 17.61 19.34
C GLN A 105 50.85 16.94 18.17
N ASN A 106 51.02 15.62 18.21
CA ASN A 106 51.72 14.86 17.17
C ASN A 106 50.89 14.59 15.88
N GLY A 107 49.65 15.08 15.78
CA GLY A 107 49.02 15.33 14.46
C GLY A 107 48.26 14.18 13.78
N ASN A 108 47.79 13.14 14.48
CA ASN A 108 46.92 12.13 13.86
C ASN A 108 45.48 12.63 13.73
N ALA A 109 45.12 13.12 12.54
CA ALA A 109 43.78 13.66 12.25
C ALA A 109 42.64 12.65 12.50
N ALA A 110 42.88 11.34 12.36
CA ALA A 110 41.85 10.33 12.52
C ALA A 110 41.38 10.14 13.98
N TYR A 111 42.20 10.51 14.98
CA TYR A 111 41.92 10.28 16.41
C TYR A 111 42.04 11.53 17.28
N GLN A 112 42.26 12.70 16.66
CA GLN A 112 42.27 14.00 17.32
C GLN A 112 41.03 14.22 18.22
N LYS A 113 39.84 13.82 17.75
CA LYS A 113 38.57 13.91 18.47
C LYS A 113 38.55 13.07 19.76
N ASP A 114 39.10 11.85 19.72
CA ASP A 114 39.19 10.97 20.89
C ASP A 114 40.13 11.55 21.94
N MET A 115 41.25 12.16 21.54
CA MET A 115 42.19 12.82 22.47
C MET A 115 41.59 14.06 23.13
N ILE A 116 40.90 14.92 22.35
CA ILE A 116 40.20 16.10 22.89
C ILE A 116 39.16 15.67 23.92
N GLN A 117 38.36 14.65 23.60
CA GLN A 117 37.35 14.12 24.52
C GLN A 117 38.01 13.54 25.78
N ALA A 118 39.06 12.74 25.64
CA ALA A 118 39.78 12.14 26.77
C ALA A 118 40.39 13.19 27.72
N LEU A 119 41.07 14.20 27.18
CA LEU A 119 41.65 15.32 27.95
C LEU A 119 40.59 16.14 28.69
N THR A 120 39.42 16.29 28.07
CA THR A 120 38.26 16.97 28.66
C THR A 120 37.66 16.14 29.80
N ASP A 121 37.49 14.83 29.60
CA ASP A 121 36.88 13.93 30.59
C ASP A 121 37.71 13.83 31.88
N ILE A 122 39.04 13.89 31.76
CA ILE A 122 39.95 13.91 32.92
C ILE A 122 40.18 15.33 33.47
N ASN A 123 39.53 16.37 32.90
CA ASN A 123 39.64 17.77 33.28
C ASN A 123 41.11 18.28 33.34
N TYR A 124 41.96 17.89 32.39
CA TYR A 124 43.38 18.25 32.40
C TYR A 124 43.61 19.69 31.89
N LYS A 125 43.64 20.65 32.82
CA LYS A 125 43.68 22.09 32.55
C LYS A 125 44.82 22.54 31.64
N ALA A 126 46.00 21.93 31.74
CA ALA A 126 47.17 22.28 30.93
C ALA A 126 46.97 22.04 29.42
N ALA A 127 46.01 21.21 29.02
CA ALA A 127 45.66 21.01 27.62
C ALA A 127 44.79 22.12 27.02
N GLY A 128 44.26 23.04 27.83
CA GLY A 128 43.31 24.07 27.39
C GLY A 128 43.82 24.91 26.23
N SER A 129 45.05 25.44 26.32
CA SER A 129 45.63 26.27 25.24
C SER A 129 45.94 25.47 23.98
N ALA A 130 46.36 24.20 24.12
CA ALA A 130 46.66 23.35 22.97
C ALA A 130 45.40 22.92 22.22
N ILE A 131 44.30 22.65 22.93
CA ILE A 131 42.99 22.34 22.33
C ILE A 131 42.39 23.61 21.71
N GLU A 132 42.54 24.78 22.36
CA GLU A 132 42.10 26.07 21.82
C GLU A 132 42.76 26.38 20.46
N ALA A 133 44.06 26.08 20.30
CA ALA A 133 44.80 26.30 19.05
C ALA A 133 44.29 25.47 17.85
N LEU A 134 43.47 24.44 18.09
CA LEU A 134 42.86 23.62 17.04
C LEU A 134 41.57 24.24 16.48
N TYR A 135 41.10 25.35 17.05
CA TYR A 135 39.90 26.06 16.61
C TYR A 135 40.24 27.25 15.69
N PRO A 136 39.56 27.43 14.54
CA PRO A 136 38.52 26.58 13.99
C PRO A 136 39.08 25.38 13.20
N SER A 137 38.40 24.24 13.28
CA SER A 137 38.61 23.05 12.45
C SER A 137 37.64 23.02 11.26
N SER A 138 38.00 22.32 10.19
CA SER A 138 37.09 22.02 9.07
C SER A 138 36.06 20.94 9.42
N ASP A 139 36.28 20.14 10.47
CA ASP A 139 35.33 19.14 10.97
C ASP A 139 34.41 19.76 12.03
N GLN A 140 33.10 19.78 11.74
CA GLN A 140 32.08 20.35 12.62
C GLN A 140 31.96 19.63 13.97
N ARG A 141 32.15 18.30 13.99
CA ARG A 141 32.14 17.51 15.22
C ARG A 141 33.40 17.76 16.04
N ALA A 142 34.54 18.00 15.40
CA ALA A 142 35.76 18.43 16.09
C ALA A 142 35.58 19.80 16.74
N ASN A 143 34.99 20.78 16.03
CA ASN A 143 34.66 22.09 16.59
C ASN A 143 33.76 21.98 17.83
N GLN A 144 32.73 21.13 17.78
CA GLN A 144 31.87 20.88 18.95
C GLN A 144 32.66 20.40 20.18
N LEU A 145 33.56 19.43 19.98
CA LEU A 145 34.38 18.88 21.05
C LEU A 145 35.37 19.92 21.59
N ILE A 146 35.97 20.72 20.71
CA ILE A 146 36.90 21.80 21.08
C ILE A 146 36.18 22.87 21.91
N LEU A 147 35.03 23.37 21.47
CA LEU A 147 34.26 24.39 22.21
C LEU A 147 33.84 23.89 23.60
N LYS A 148 33.39 22.64 23.70
CA LYS A 148 33.07 22.00 24.98
C LYS A 148 34.30 21.87 25.87
N ALA A 149 35.44 21.48 25.31
CA ALA A 149 36.70 21.30 26.01
C ALA A 149 37.24 22.63 26.56
N ILE A 150 37.33 23.68 25.75
CA ILE A 150 37.81 24.99 26.20
C ILE A 150 36.92 25.59 27.29
N ALA A 151 35.59 25.35 27.21
CA ALA A 151 34.64 25.74 28.25
C ALA A 151 34.88 25.00 29.58
N ALA A 152 35.03 23.67 29.53
CA ALA A 152 35.25 22.85 30.71
C ALA A 152 36.63 23.07 31.34
N LEU A 153 37.66 23.21 30.50
CA LEU A 153 39.04 23.40 30.92
C LEU A 153 39.35 24.85 31.28
N GLY A 154 38.55 25.81 30.83
CA GLY A 154 38.76 27.23 31.15
C GLY A 154 40.02 27.78 30.49
N SER A 155 40.15 27.57 29.18
CA SER A 155 41.28 28.10 28.42
C SER A 155 41.28 29.64 28.40
N PRO A 156 42.43 30.29 28.16
CA PRO A 156 42.56 31.75 28.27
C PRO A 156 41.57 32.57 27.44
N ASN A 157 41.26 32.15 26.20
CA ASN A 157 40.32 32.86 25.34
C ASN A 157 38.93 32.20 25.28
N ALA A 158 38.63 31.22 26.15
CA ALA A 158 37.34 30.51 26.15
C ALA A 158 36.15 31.47 26.19
N ASN A 159 36.17 32.47 27.09
CA ASN A 159 35.08 33.45 27.19
C ASN A 159 34.84 34.19 25.88
N LYS A 160 35.92 34.68 25.24
CA LYS A 160 35.86 35.42 23.98
C LYS A 160 35.32 34.53 22.85
N ILE A 161 35.93 33.37 22.65
CA ILE A 161 35.57 32.43 21.56
C ILE A 161 34.13 31.95 21.71
N LEU A 162 33.74 31.48 22.89
CA LEU A 162 32.40 30.96 23.14
C LEU A 162 31.33 32.04 23.02
N LYS A 163 31.59 33.25 23.54
CA LYS A 163 30.68 34.40 23.41
C LYS A 163 30.51 34.80 21.95
N GLU A 164 31.60 34.89 21.19
CA GLU A 164 31.58 35.23 19.76
C GLU A 164 30.79 34.19 18.97
N GLN A 165 30.99 32.88 19.22
CA GLN A 165 30.25 31.84 18.50
C GLN A 165 28.77 31.77 18.88
N ALA A 166 28.45 31.89 20.17
CA ALA A 166 27.06 31.97 20.62
C ALA A 166 26.34 33.18 19.99
N THR A 167 27.04 34.32 19.86
CA THR A 167 26.50 35.53 19.21
C THR A 167 26.39 35.36 17.70
N LYS A 168 27.38 34.78 17.04
CA LYS A 168 27.38 34.52 15.58
C LYS A 168 26.25 33.57 15.18
N ALA A 169 25.96 32.58 16.02
CA ALA A 169 24.83 31.68 15.85
C ALA A 169 23.48 32.34 16.19
N ASN A 170 23.45 33.60 16.65
CA ASN A 170 22.28 34.25 17.23
C ASN A 170 21.60 33.37 18.31
N GLY A 171 22.40 32.62 19.07
CA GLY A 171 21.90 31.64 20.05
C GLY A 171 21.08 30.49 19.45
N ALA A 172 21.06 30.28 18.14
CA ALA A 172 20.36 29.17 17.52
C ALA A 172 21.02 27.83 17.86
N TYR A 173 20.23 26.75 17.78
CA TYR A 173 20.79 25.41 17.84
C TYR A 173 21.64 25.17 16.60
N GLU A 174 22.90 24.83 16.82
CA GLU A 174 23.82 24.48 15.76
C GLU A 174 24.73 23.32 16.21
N PRO A 175 25.28 22.51 15.28
CA PRO A 175 25.94 21.26 15.63
C PRO A 175 27.17 21.39 16.54
N THR A 176 27.82 22.57 16.63
CA THR A 176 28.94 22.85 17.54
C THR A 176 28.51 23.16 18.98
N GLN A 177 27.22 23.37 19.24
CA GLN A 177 26.64 23.65 20.57
C GLN A 177 27.38 24.76 21.33
N ALA A 178 27.70 25.84 20.64
CA ALA A 178 28.47 26.96 21.16
C ALA A 178 27.76 27.66 22.33
N LEU A 179 26.43 27.84 22.22
CA LEU A 179 25.63 28.46 23.29
C LEU A 179 25.66 27.62 24.57
N GLU A 180 25.42 26.31 24.47
CA GLU A 180 25.45 25.38 25.61
C GLU A 180 26.82 25.41 26.31
N SER A 181 27.90 25.41 25.52
CA SER A 181 29.27 25.49 26.03
C SER A 181 29.54 26.84 26.72
N TYR A 182 29.05 27.95 26.16
CA TYR A 182 29.16 29.27 26.77
C TYR A 182 28.40 29.38 28.09
N LEU A 183 27.15 28.92 28.13
CA LEU A 183 26.33 28.91 29.34
C LEU A 183 26.95 28.06 30.45
N ALA A 184 27.52 26.89 30.10
CA ALA A 184 28.24 26.04 31.04
C ALA A 184 29.50 26.73 31.60
N PHE A 185 30.29 27.39 30.74
CA PHE A 185 31.48 28.15 31.14
C PHE A 185 31.14 29.27 32.13
N VAL A 186 30.14 30.09 31.83
CA VAL A 186 29.80 31.21 32.73
C VAL A 186 29.20 30.72 34.06
N LYS A 187 28.39 29.65 34.02
CA LYS A 187 27.82 29.07 35.24
C LYS A 187 28.92 28.63 36.23
N SER A 188 30.04 28.09 35.72
CA SER A 188 31.18 27.64 36.52
C SER A 188 32.13 28.79 36.91
N ALA A 189 32.35 29.78 36.05
CA ALA A 189 33.28 30.90 36.27
C ALA A 189 32.78 31.99 37.25
N LYS A 190 31.54 31.90 37.75
CA LYS A 190 30.87 32.93 38.59
C LYS A 190 30.77 34.33 37.94
N ASP A 191 30.99 34.46 36.64
CA ASP A 191 31.00 35.73 35.90
C ASP A 191 29.66 36.04 35.20
N ALA A 192 28.62 36.39 35.99
CA ALA A 192 27.30 36.71 35.43
C ALA A 192 27.27 38.00 34.59
N ASN A 193 28.30 38.85 34.70
CA ASN A 193 28.37 40.13 34.00
C ASN A 193 28.49 39.93 32.49
N GLY A 194 29.19 38.87 32.05
CA GLY A 194 29.31 38.47 30.65
C GLY A 194 27.97 38.25 29.95
N LEU A 195 27.04 37.49 30.56
CA LEU A 195 25.70 37.25 29.98
C LEU A 195 24.84 38.50 29.95
N SER A 196 24.91 39.35 30.99
CA SER A 196 24.08 40.57 31.07
C SER A 196 24.39 41.58 29.95
N SER A 197 25.59 41.48 29.35
CA SER A 197 26.03 42.30 28.22
C SER A 197 25.61 41.75 26.85
N LEU A 198 25.06 40.54 26.77
CA LEU A 198 24.62 39.97 25.51
C LEU A 198 23.32 40.61 25.04
N ASN A 199 23.30 41.06 23.78
CA ASN A 199 22.05 41.40 23.12
C ASN A 199 21.37 40.11 22.63
N VAL A 200 20.55 39.50 23.50
CA VAL A 200 19.84 38.25 23.20
C VAL A 200 18.46 38.48 22.59
N THR A 201 18.05 39.72 22.37
CA THR A 201 16.67 40.05 21.93
C THR A 201 16.33 39.45 20.56
N SER A 202 17.32 39.28 19.69
CA SER A 202 17.19 38.65 18.36
C SER A 202 17.34 37.12 18.37
N TRP A 203 17.65 36.52 19.53
CA TRP A 203 17.89 35.07 19.62
C TRP A 203 16.57 34.28 19.72
N PRO A 204 16.55 32.97 19.38
CA PRO A 204 15.38 32.12 19.63
C PRO A 204 14.93 32.13 21.09
N ALA A 205 13.62 31.98 21.31
CA ALA A 205 13.00 32.05 22.64
C ALA A 205 13.66 31.11 23.66
N GLY A 206 13.87 29.84 23.29
CA GLY A 206 14.50 28.85 24.16
C GLY A 206 15.90 29.27 24.64
N SER A 207 16.64 30.02 23.82
CA SER A 207 17.99 30.50 24.14
C SER A 207 17.94 31.72 25.06
N GLN A 208 17.02 32.65 24.82
CA GLN A 208 16.74 33.76 25.74
C GLN A 208 16.31 33.26 27.13
N ILE A 209 15.50 32.19 27.17
CA ILE A 209 15.08 31.54 28.42
C ILE A 209 16.28 30.94 29.14
N LYS A 210 17.14 30.16 28.47
CA LYS A 210 18.36 29.59 29.07
C LYS A 210 19.28 30.66 29.66
N VAL A 211 19.45 31.80 28.97
CA VAL A 211 20.21 32.96 29.48
C VAL A 211 19.53 33.54 30.72
N SER A 212 18.22 33.72 30.67
CA SER A 212 17.42 34.27 31.78
C SER A 212 17.44 33.37 33.01
N ASP A 213 17.42 32.04 32.85
CA ASP A 213 17.56 31.06 33.92
C ASP A 213 18.89 31.23 34.67
N VAL A 214 20.00 31.35 33.93
CA VAL A 214 21.33 31.53 34.52
C VAL A 214 21.40 32.87 35.28
N LEU A 215 20.94 33.96 34.67
CA LEU A 215 20.92 35.29 35.31
C LEU A 215 20.03 35.31 36.57
N LEU A 216 18.84 34.71 36.51
CA LEU A 216 17.94 34.60 37.65
C LEU A 216 18.56 33.80 38.80
N SER A 217 19.23 32.68 38.50
CA SER A 217 19.90 31.84 39.51
C SER A 217 21.05 32.54 40.26
N LYS A 218 21.59 33.62 39.69
CA LYS A 218 22.70 34.41 40.26
C LYS A 218 22.23 35.76 40.83
N SER A 219 20.98 36.16 40.60
CA SER A 219 20.48 37.49 40.95
C SER A 219 20.23 37.63 42.46
N LYS A 220 20.74 38.72 43.05
CA LYS A 220 20.44 39.12 44.44
C LYS A 220 19.09 39.82 44.58
N THR A 221 18.53 40.33 43.48
CA THR A 221 17.25 41.06 43.41
C THR A 221 16.34 40.46 42.33
N PRO A 222 15.87 39.21 42.50
CA PRO A 222 15.18 38.46 41.45
C PRO A 222 13.91 39.14 40.95
N VAL A 223 13.13 39.78 41.82
CA VAL A 223 11.89 40.49 41.44
C VAL A 223 12.19 41.71 40.54
N ALA A 224 13.21 42.51 40.90
CA ALA A 224 13.62 43.66 40.11
C ALA A 224 14.13 43.24 38.71
N TYR A 225 14.93 42.16 38.66
CA TYR A 225 15.40 41.58 37.40
C TYR A 225 14.22 41.11 36.53
N LEU A 226 13.31 40.32 37.09
CA LEU A 226 12.16 39.77 36.36
C LEU A 226 11.24 40.88 35.83
N LEU A 227 10.97 41.92 36.62
CA LEU A 227 10.19 43.08 36.17
C LEU A 227 10.88 43.81 35.00
N GLY A 228 12.19 44.02 35.11
CA GLY A 228 12.98 44.67 34.05
C GLY A 228 13.07 43.85 32.77
N ALA A 229 13.31 42.54 32.88
CA ALA A 229 13.37 41.62 31.74
C ALA A 229 12.00 41.48 31.07
N PHE A 230 10.93 41.35 31.86
CA PHE A 230 9.56 41.24 31.35
C PHE A 230 9.12 42.48 30.58
N ALA A 231 9.50 43.67 31.06
CA ALA A 231 9.21 44.94 30.38
C ALA A 231 9.93 45.08 29.04
N LYS A 232 11.11 44.47 28.88
CA LYS A 232 11.98 44.64 27.70
C LYS A 232 11.76 43.60 26.61
N THR A 233 11.31 42.39 26.95
CA THR A 233 11.13 41.33 25.95
C THR A 233 9.94 41.63 25.04
N SER A 234 10.06 41.31 23.76
CA SER A 234 8.95 41.28 22.80
C SER A 234 8.58 39.85 22.38
N ASN A 235 9.27 38.84 22.94
CA ASN A 235 9.05 37.44 22.61
C ASN A 235 8.02 36.82 23.57
N ASN A 236 6.91 36.32 23.02
CA ASN A 236 5.78 35.80 23.81
C ASN A 236 6.14 34.60 24.71
N GLU A 237 7.02 33.70 24.26
CA GLU A 237 7.44 32.53 25.05
C GLU A 237 8.33 32.94 26.22
N VAL A 238 9.28 33.87 25.97
CA VAL A 238 10.15 34.44 27.01
C VAL A 238 9.32 35.24 28.01
N GLU A 239 8.37 36.03 27.53
CA GLU A 239 7.43 36.78 28.33
C GLU A 239 6.65 35.87 29.29
N ALA A 240 6.07 34.79 28.76
CA ALA A 240 5.34 33.79 29.54
C ALA A 240 6.22 33.13 30.61
N TYR A 241 7.48 32.80 30.26
CA TYR A 241 8.45 32.27 31.20
C TYR A 241 8.76 33.28 32.33
N LEU A 242 9.04 34.54 31.99
CA LEU A 242 9.43 35.58 32.96
C LEU A 242 8.28 35.93 33.91
N VAL A 243 7.07 36.09 33.39
CA VAL A 243 5.90 36.42 34.22
C VAL A 243 5.54 35.26 35.16
N LYS A 244 5.68 34.00 34.71
CA LYS A 244 5.49 32.83 35.58
C LYS A 244 6.47 32.82 36.74
N HIS A 245 7.74 33.15 36.50
CA HIS A 245 8.74 33.26 37.56
C HIS A 245 8.46 34.46 38.46
N LEU A 246 7.99 35.58 37.91
CA LEU A 246 7.57 36.73 38.71
C LEU A 246 6.48 36.36 39.72
N MET A 247 5.47 35.59 39.29
CA MET A 247 4.41 35.10 40.20
C MET A 247 4.92 34.18 41.32
N LYS A 248 6.01 33.46 41.07
CA LYS A 248 6.65 32.57 42.05
C LYS A 248 7.55 33.31 43.05
N HIS A 249 8.24 34.34 42.58
CA HIS A 249 9.27 35.04 43.37
C HIS A 249 8.74 36.28 44.11
N ALA A 250 7.76 36.99 43.56
CA ALA A 250 7.20 38.19 44.18
C ALA A 250 6.21 37.84 45.31
N LYS A 251 6.16 38.70 46.33
CA LYS A 251 5.27 38.59 47.50
C LYS A 251 4.50 39.90 47.72
N ALA A 252 3.60 39.91 48.70
CA ALA A 252 2.84 41.11 49.06
C ALA A 252 3.73 42.33 49.40
N SER A 253 4.93 42.10 49.97
CA SER A 253 5.92 43.15 50.24
C SER A 253 6.44 43.85 48.97
N ASP A 254 6.38 43.19 47.82
CA ASP A 254 6.84 43.73 46.53
C ASP A 254 5.74 44.47 45.76
N ALA A 255 4.52 44.53 46.31
CA ALA A 255 3.34 45.06 45.62
C ALA A 255 3.53 46.50 45.12
N SER A 256 4.20 47.36 45.89
CA SER A 256 4.50 48.74 45.49
C SER A 256 5.47 48.80 44.31
N GLN A 257 6.49 47.94 44.29
CA GLN A 257 7.44 47.85 43.19
C GLN A 257 6.77 47.34 41.91
N VAL A 258 5.92 46.30 42.04
CA VAL A 258 5.14 45.76 40.92
C VAL A 258 4.15 46.79 40.40
N ALA A 259 3.46 47.54 41.27
CA ALA A 259 2.53 48.59 40.86
C ALA A 259 3.23 49.70 40.05
N ALA A 260 4.42 50.12 40.47
CA ALA A 260 5.22 51.13 39.77
C ALA A 260 5.70 50.67 38.39
N ALA A 261 5.99 49.38 38.22
CA ALA A 261 6.31 48.79 36.92
C ALA A 261 5.06 48.63 36.05
N PHE A 262 3.97 48.13 36.63
CA PHE A 262 2.71 47.83 35.96
C PHE A 262 2.07 49.06 35.32
N SER A 263 2.14 50.23 35.97
CA SER A 263 1.58 51.47 35.42
C SER A 263 2.23 51.91 34.10
N LYS A 264 3.50 51.54 33.89
CA LYS A 264 4.30 51.87 32.68
C LYS A 264 4.15 50.87 31.54
N TRP A 265 3.53 49.72 31.80
CA TRP A 265 3.39 48.66 30.80
C TRP A 265 2.27 48.96 29.79
N SER A 266 2.45 48.45 28.57
CA SER A 266 1.40 48.42 27.56
C SER A 266 0.23 47.52 27.99
N ASP A 267 -0.95 47.71 27.41
CA ASP A 267 -2.12 46.88 27.72
C ASP A 267 -1.87 45.38 27.44
N ALA A 268 -1.06 45.05 26.42
CA ALA A 268 -0.65 43.67 26.14
C ALA A 268 0.15 43.07 27.31
N LYS A 269 1.16 43.80 27.81
CA LYS A 269 1.97 43.36 28.97
C LYS A 269 1.16 43.27 30.25
N LYS A 270 0.26 44.23 30.49
CA LYS A 270 -0.69 44.19 31.60
C LYS A 270 -1.59 42.95 31.50
N THR A 271 -2.05 42.62 30.30
CA THR A 271 -2.89 41.45 30.04
C THR A 271 -2.15 40.16 30.41
N SER A 272 -0.93 39.95 29.91
CA SER A 272 -0.12 38.78 30.25
C SER A 272 0.15 38.67 31.75
N PHE A 273 0.46 39.78 32.42
CA PHE A 273 0.65 39.82 33.87
C PHE A 273 -0.61 39.40 34.63
N VAL A 274 -1.76 39.99 34.29
CA VAL A 274 -3.05 39.71 34.93
C VAL A 274 -3.50 38.27 34.70
N GLN A 275 -3.33 37.73 33.49
CA GLN A 275 -3.60 36.33 33.18
C GLN A 275 -2.72 35.39 34.02
N ALA A 276 -1.41 35.68 34.11
CA ALA A 276 -0.49 34.90 34.93
C ALA A 276 -0.85 34.96 36.43
N ALA A 277 -1.24 36.13 36.93
CA ALA A 277 -1.70 36.30 38.30
C ALA A 277 -2.95 35.47 38.61
N GLY A 278 -3.93 35.48 37.69
CA GLY A 278 -5.12 34.64 37.76
C GLY A 278 -4.80 33.15 37.75
N ASN A 279 -3.96 32.70 36.81
CA ASN A 279 -3.55 31.30 36.69
C ASN A 279 -2.78 30.79 37.92
N ALA A 280 -1.93 31.64 38.50
CA ALA A 280 -1.21 31.33 39.73
C ALA A 280 -2.05 31.52 41.00
N LYS A 281 -3.28 32.04 40.88
CA LYS A 281 -4.20 32.35 42.00
C LYS A 281 -3.56 33.23 43.08
N VAL A 282 -2.74 34.21 42.69
CA VAL A 282 -1.98 35.02 43.65
C VAL A 282 -2.77 36.25 44.11
N ALA A 283 -3.20 36.22 45.38
CA ALA A 283 -4.04 37.29 45.95
C ALA A 283 -3.36 38.66 46.02
N TRP A 284 -2.03 38.72 46.18
CA TRP A 284 -1.30 39.98 46.29
C TRP A 284 -1.38 40.85 45.02
N ALA A 285 -1.65 40.26 43.85
CA ALA A 285 -1.76 40.97 42.57
C ALA A 285 -3.17 41.55 42.30
N LEU A 286 -4.10 41.41 43.25
CA LEU A 286 -5.50 41.82 43.05
C LEU A 286 -5.65 43.33 42.82
N ALA A 287 -4.72 44.15 43.31
CA ALA A 287 -4.70 45.59 43.02
C ALA A 287 -4.53 45.85 41.51
N GLN A 288 -3.58 45.16 40.86
CA GLN A 288 -3.36 45.28 39.41
C GLN A 288 -4.54 44.71 38.60
N VAL A 289 -5.16 43.63 39.09
CA VAL A 289 -6.41 43.10 38.51
C VAL A 289 -7.51 44.17 38.56
N THR A 290 -7.70 44.82 39.71
CA THR A 290 -8.74 45.84 39.91
C THR A 290 -8.54 47.05 38.98
N VAL A 291 -7.30 47.53 38.84
CA VAL A 291 -6.97 48.62 37.91
C VAL A 291 -7.24 48.23 36.45
N SER A 292 -7.10 46.95 36.12
CA SER A 292 -7.29 46.45 34.76
C SER A 292 -8.75 46.30 34.36
N GLU A 293 -9.66 46.13 35.32
CA GLU A 293 -11.11 46.03 35.08
C GLU A 293 -11.73 47.33 34.56
N THR A 294 -11.10 48.48 34.83
CA THR A 294 -11.54 49.79 34.34
C THR A 294 -10.79 50.24 33.09
N SER A 295 -9.94 49.39 32.51
CA SER A 295 -9.21 49.70 31.28
C SER A 295 -10.16 49.95 30.10
N LYS A 296 -9.77 50.81 29.17
CA LYS A 296 -10.47 50.99 27.89
C LYS A 296 -10.29 49.77 26.96
N ASN A 297 -9.26 48.96 27.17
CA ASN A 297 -8.99 47.74 26.39
C ASN A 297 -9.87 46.56 26.84
N ALA A 298 -10.74 46.07 25.95
CA ALA A 298 -11.67 44.96 26.24
C ALA A 298 -10.96 43.64 26.58
N GLY A 299 -9.83 43.34 25.92
CA GLY A 299 -9.02 42.15 26.19
C GLY A 299 -8.42 42.17 27.60
N LEU A 300 -7.92 43.32 28.05
CA LEU A 300 -7.40 43.49 29.40
C LEU A 300 -8.52 43.39 30.46
N ARG A 301 -9.70 43.99 30.22
CA ARG A 301 -10.87 43.83 31.10
C ARG A 301 -11.31 42.38 31.23
N THR A 302 -11.31 41.65 30.12
CA THR A 302 -11.62 40.21 30.07
C THR A 302 -10.62 39.41 30.90
N ALA A 303 -9.32 39.62 30.67
CA ALA A 303 -8.26 38.97 31.44
C ALA A 303 -8.38 39.27 32.94
N ALA A 304 -8.70 40.52 33.31
CA ALA A 304 -8.91 40.93 34.69
C ALA A 304 -10.11 40.25 35.33
N SER A 305 -11.24 40.18 34.62
CA SER A 305 -12.45 39.48 35.06
C SER A 305 -12.17 38.00 35.32
N ILE A 306 -11.49 37.32 34.39
CA ILE A 306 -11.07 35.92 34.55
C ILE A 306 -10.11 35.75 35.73
N ALA A 307 -9.11 36.63 35.86
CA ALA A 307 -8.15 36.58 36.95
C ALA A 307 -8.83 36.77 38.31
N ARG A 308 -9.78 37.70 38.42
CA ARG A 308 -10.58 37.91 39.63
C ARG A 308 -11.35 36.65 40.01
N LEU A 309 -12.06 36.01 39.07
CA LEU A 309 -12.78 34.77 39.35
C LEU A 309 -11.84 33.65 39.81
N LYS A 310 -10.66 33.52 39.20
CA LYS A 310 -9.67 32.50 39.60
C LYS A 310 -9.07 32.75 40.98
N ILE A 311 -8.87 34.01 41.36
CA ILE A 311 -8.28 34.41 42.65
C ILE A 311 -9.32 34.37 43.78
N GLN A 312 -10.52 34.90 43.55
CA GLN A 312 -11.53 35.12 44.60
C GLN A 312 -12.69 34.11 44.57
N GLY A 313 -12.80 33.28 43.54
CA GLY A 313 -13.94 32.37 43.37
C GLY A 313 -15.28 33.13 43.36
N ASN A 314 -16.25 32.62 44.11
CA ASN A 314 -17.60 33.22 44.22
C ASN A 314 -17.57 34.68 44.70
N ALA A 315 -16.62 35.07 45.55
CA ALA A 315 -16.54 36.44 46.08
C ALA A 315 -16.20 37.48 44.98
N GLY A 316 -15.58 37.06 43.88
CA GLY A 316 -15.27 37.92 42.74
C GLY A 316 -16.45 38.14 41.78
N LEU A 317 -17.51 37.33 41.89
CA LEU A 317 -18.54 37.21 40.85
C LEU A 317 -19.40 38.45 40.68
N ALA A 318 -19.81 39.09 41.78
CA ALA A 318 -20.63 40.31 41.73
C ALA A 318 -19.92 41.44 40.97
N LYS A 319 -18.59 41.57 41.16
CA LYS A 319 -17.78 42.58 40.47
C LYS A 319 -17.65 42.27 38.98
N VAL A 320 -17.35 41.02 38.63
CA VAL A 320 -17.25 40.56 37.23
C VAL A 320 -18.58 40.73 36.49
N TRP A 321 -19.70 40.39 37.15
CA TRP A 321 -21.05 40.57 36.59
C TRP A 321 -21.39 42.04 36.34
N ALA A 322 -21.02 42.94 37.26
CA ALA A 322 -21.16 44.38 37.08
C ALA A 322 -20.27 44.92 35.96
N THR A 323 -19.04 44.42 35.81
CA THR A 323 -18.16 44.78 34.69
C THR A 323 -18.80 44.38 33.36
N ALA A 324 -19.30 43.14 33.25
CA ALA A 324 -19.95 42.65 32.04
C ALA A 324 -21.23 43.42 31.68
N ALA A 325 -21.93 44.00 32.66
CA ALA A 325 -23.11 44.83 32.44
C ALA A 325 -22.79 46.18 31.79
N ASN A 326 -21.65 46.77 32.13
CA ASN A 326 -21.33 48.16 31.83
C ASN A 326 -20.24 48.33 30.76
N ALA A 327 -19.49 47.28 30.46
CA ALA A 327 -18.41 47.31 29.49
C ALA A 327 -18.26 45.96 28.78
N GLU A 328 -17.83 46.02 27.53
CA GLU A 328 -17.58 44.82 26.73
C GLU A 328 -16.47 43.95 27.36
N VAL A 329 -16.80 42.69 27.57
CA VAL A 329 -15.88 41.59 27.91
C VAL A 329 -16.22 40.37 27.06
N ASP A 330 -15.24 39.50 26.83
CA ASP A 330 -15.49 38.19 26.23
C ASP A 330 -16.29 37.32 27.20
N GLY A 331 -17.61 37.29 26.99
CA GLY A 331 -18.53 36.57 27.85
C GLY A 331 -18.34 35.05 27.79
N ILE A 332 -17.80 34.51 26.69
CA ILE A 332 -17.54 33.08 26.55
C ILE A 332 -16.44 32.69 27.53
N ALA A 333 -15.28 33.35 27.42
CA ALA A 333 -14.11 33.05 28.24
C ALA A 333 -14.40 33.26 29.75
N VAL A 334 -15.15 34.31 30.09
CA VAL A 334 -15.61 34.55 31.47
C VAL A 334 -16.61 33.48 31.92
N GLY A 335 -17.57 33.12 31.07
CA GLY A 335 -18.59 32.11 31.35
C GLY A 335 -18.02 30.71 31.58
N GLU A 336 -17.00 30.30 30.82
CA GLU A 336 -16.29 29.04 31.02
C GLU A 336 -15.60 28.98 32.39
N VAL A 337 -14.92 30.05 32.79
CA VAL A 337 -14.27 30.13 34.10
C VAL A 337 -15.30 30.13 35.21
N ALA A 338 -16.37 30.93 35.06
CA ALA A 338 -17.48 30.98 36.01
C ALA A 338 -18.17 29.62 36.14
N SER A 339 -18.25 28.82 35.07
CA SER A 339 -18.87 27.50 35.09
C SER A 339 -18.20 26.52 36.06
N ASN A 340 -16.95 26.76 36.46
CA ASN A 340 -16.26 25.98 37.49
C ASN A 340 -16.60 26.38 38.93
N LEU A 341 -17.40 27.43 39.11
CA LEU A 341 -17.80 27.94 40.42
C LEU A 341 -19.14 27.33 40.87
N ALA A 342 -19.33 27.18 42.17
CA ALA A 342 -20.62 26.80 42.76
C ALA A 342 -21.48 28.05 42.98
N ALA A 343 -22.04 28.60 41.90
CA ALA A 343 -22.70 29.92 41.90
C ALA A 343 -24.14 29.89 41.36
N ASN A 344 -24.86 28.77 41.51
CA ASN A 344 -26.19 28.58 40.92
C ASN A 344 -27.19 29.67 41.35
N SER A 345 -27.33 29.91 42.65
CA SER A 345 -28.24 30.93 43.19
C SER A 345 -27.95 32.35 42.67
N PHE A 346 -26.68 32.66 42.35
CA PHE A 346 -26.31 33.94 41.77
C PHE A 346 -26.85 34.10 40.35
N PHE A 347 -26.75 33.05 39.53
CA PHE A 347 -27.12 33.10 38.11
C PHE A 347 -28.60 32.80 37.86
N GLU A 348 -29.24 31.88 38.61
CA GLU A 348 -30.64 31.46 38.43
C GLU A 348 -31.62 32.65 38.43
N LYS A 349 -31.43 33.60 39.35
CA LYS A 349 -32.28 34.81 39.44
C LYS A 349 -32.26 35.70 38.19
N ASN A 350 -31.27 35.55 37.31
CA ASN A 350 -31.15 36.36 36.09
C ASN A 350 -31.69 35.65 34.85
N VAL A 351 -32.15 34.38 34.96
CA VAL A 351 -32.67 33.62 33.81
C VAL A 351 -33.97 34.23 33.29
N ALA A 352 -34.88 34.63 34.19
CA ALA A 352 -36.15 35.23 33.80
C ALA A 352 -36.01 36.60 33.11
N SER A 353 -34.94 37.34 33.41
CA SER A 353 -34.61 38.65 32.81
C SER A 353 -33.56 38.57 31.71
N TYR A 354 -33.30 37.38 31.15
CA TYR A 354 -32.24 37.14 30.16
C TYR A 354 -32.23 38.17 29.01
N SER A 355 -33.40 38.49 28.45
CA SER A 355 -33.54 39.44 27.33
C SER A 355 -33.19 40.88 27.70
N GLN A 356 -33.15 41.23 28.98
CA GLN A 356 -32.83 42.57 29.49
C GLN A 356 -31.34 42.73 29.86
N LEU A 357 -30.57 41.63 29.86
CA LEU A 357 -29.15 41.65 30.16
C LEU A 357 -28.32 42.18 28.99
N SER A 358 -27.14 42.73 29.28
CA SER A 358 -26.15 43.07 28.24
C SER A 358 -25.68 41.81 27.48
N ALA A 359 -25.16 41.97 26.27
CA ALA A 359 -24.66 40.86 25.46
C ALA A 359 -23.58 40.01 26.18
N SER A 360 -22.67 40.64 26.93
CA SER A 360 -21.66 39.93 27.72
C SER A 360 -22.30 39.14 28.87
N GLN A 361 -23.29 39.68 29.58
CA GLN A 361 -24.01 38.96 30.64
C GLN A 361 -24.87 37.82 30.10
N GLN A 362 -25.59 38.04 28.99
CA GLN A 362 -26.33 37.01 28.27
C GLN A 362 -25.42 35.85 27.91
N THR A 363 -24.27 36.14 27.33
CA THR A 363 -23.26 35.16 26.95
C THR A 363 -22.75 34.34 28.15
N ILE A 364 -22.35 35.01 29.24
CA ILE A 364 -21.89 34.35 30.47
C ILE A 364 -22.98 33.41 31.01
N LEU A 365 -24.23 33.88 31.04
CA LEU A 365 -25.37 33.11 31.54
C LEU A 365 -25.72 31.93 30.63
N LEU A 366 -25.70 32.10 29.30
CA LEU A 366 -25.87 31.01 28.34
C LEU A 366 -24.87 29.88 28.59
N ILE A 367 -23.58 30.21 28.74
CA ILE A 367 -22.52 29.23 29.00
C ILE A 367 -22.76 28.56 30.37
N TYR A 368 -22.89 29.35 31.44
CA TYR A 368 -23.01 28.82 32.81
C TYR A 368 -24.23 27.90 32.97
N ALA A 369 -25.41 28.36 32.54
CA ALA A 369 -26.66 27.61 32.65
C ALA A 369 -26.65 26.35 31.77
N SER A 370 -26.01 26.40 30.60
CA SER A 370 -25.87 25.21 29.74
C SER A 370 -24.95 24.15 30.34
N TYR A 371 -23.88 24.54 31.03
CA TYR A 371 -23.03 23.59 31.78
C TYR A 371 -23.78 22.93 32.93
N ARG A 372 -24.82 23.57 33.48
CA ARG A 372 -25.72 23.00 34.50
C ARG A 372 -26.99 22.37 33.94
N GLN A 373 -27.16 22.37 32.61
CA GLN A 373 -28.33 21.83 31.93
C GLN A 373 -29.68 22.39 32.47
N TRP A 374 -29.75 23.69 32.76
CA TRP A 374 -31.01 24.32 33.19
C TRP A 374 -32.04 24.39 32.06
N PRO A 375 -33.18 23.70 32.12
CA PRO A 375 -34.12 23.61 30.99
C PRO A 375 -34.59 24.97 30.48
N ALA A 376 -34.73 25.96 31.37
CA ALA A 376 -35.15 27.32 31.05
C ALA A 376 -34.21 28.06 30.08
N ILE A 377 -32.93 27.67 29.95
CA ILE A 377 -32.00 28.33 29.01
C ILE A 377 -32.09 27.76 27.58
N LYS A 378 -32.70 26.59 27.40
CA LYS A 378 -32.68 25.85 26.12
C LYS A 378 -33.24 26.68 24.96
N SER A 379 -34.38 27.34 25.15
CA SER A 379 -35.00 28.18 24.11
C SER A 379 -34.11 29.37 23.74
N HIS A 380 -33.44 29.98 24.72
CA HIS A 380 -32.51 31.09 24.47
C HIS A 380 -31.29 30.65 23.66
N VAL A 381 -30.73 29.46 23.91
CA VAL A 381 -29.64 28.89 23.09
C VAL A 381 -30.10 28.71 21.64
N TRP A 382 -31.25 28.07 21.42
CA TRP A 382 -31.76 27.83 20.06
C TRP A 382 -32.09 29.11 19.31
N ASN A 383 -32.65 30.11 19.98
CA ASN A 383 -32.93 31.43 19.40
C ASN A 383 -31.62 32.15 19.04
N ALA A 384 -30.62 32.13 19.92
CA ALA A 384 -29.33 32.78 19.70
C ALA A 384 -28.56 32.16 18.52
N VAL A 385 -28.62 30.84 18.31
CA VAL A 385 -28.04 30.15 17.13
C VAL A 385 -28.63 30.63 15.80
N GLN A 386 -29.87 31.11 15.81
CA GLN A 386 -30.59 31.62 14.63
C GLN A 386 -30.45 33.14 14.46
N SER A 387 -29.90 33.84 15.45
CA SER A 387 -29.71 35.29 15.42
C SER A 387 -28.48 35.69 14.58
N ASN A 388 -28.25 37.00 14.45
CA ASN A 388 -26.99 37.60 13.99
C ASN A 388 -26.33 38.46 15.10
N ASP A 389 -26.66 38.20 16.36
CA ASP A 389 -26.19 39.00 17.49
C ASP A 389 -24.90 38.43 18.15
N ALA A 390 -24.37 39.17 19.12
CA ALA A 390 -23.13 38.82 19.82
C ALA A 390 -23.21 37.52 20.65
N THR A 391 -24.41 36.99 20.93
CA THR A 391 -24.60 35.75 21.71
C THR A 391 -24.52 34.49 20.85
N ARG A 392 -24.60 34.64 19.52
CA ARG A 392 -24.61 33.53 18.55
C ARG A 392 -23.45 32.57 18.72
N ALA A 393 -22.21 33.07 18.82
CA ALA A 393 -21.02 32.24 18.94
C ALA A 393 -21.06 31.36 20.21
N ALA A 394 -21.49 31.94 21.33
CA ALA A 394 -21.63 31.24 22.59
C ALA A 394 -22.73 30.18 22.53
N ALA A 395 -23.83 30.49 21.84
CA ALA A 395 -24.93 29.56 21.65
C ALA A 395 -24.50 28.33 20.82
N TYR A 396 -23.73 28.51 19.74
CA TYR A 396 -23.12 27.39 19.00
C TYR A 396 -22.22 26.55 19.91
N GLN A 397 -21.39 27.18 20.74
CA GLN A 397 -20.49 26.47 21.63
C GLN A 397 -21.21 25.51 22.58
N VAL A 398 -22.39 25.87 23.07
CA VAL A 398 -23.15 25.05 24.02
C VAL A 398 -24.29 24.26 23.38
N LEU A 399 -24.57 24.47 22.09
CA LEU A 399 -25.67 23.83 21.37
C LEU A 399 -25.64 22.31 21.50
N PHE A 400 -24.46 21.70 21.45
CA PHE A 400 -24.30 20.24 21.56
C PHE A 400 -24.87 19.67 22.87
N ARG A 401 -25.03 20.47 23.92
CA ARG A 401 -25.64 20.04 25.19
C ARG A 401 -27.16 19.93 25.12
N TRP A 402 -27.77 20.49 24.09
CA TRP A 402 -29.21 20.72 23.96
C TRP A 402 -29.85 20.05 22.74
N VAL A 403 -29.04 19.43 21.89
CA VAL A 403 -29.51 18.66 20.73
C VAL A 403 -30.05 17.29 21.14
N SER A 404 -30.98 16.80 20.34
CA SER A 404 -31.59 15.46 20.41
C SER A 404 -31.50 14.79 19.02
N PRO A 405 -31.78 13.48 18.91
CA PRO A 405 -31.84 12.80 17.61
C PRO A 405 -32.80 13.46 16.60
N ALA A 406 -33.89 14.06 17.07
CA ALA A 406 -34.86 14.77 16.22
C ALA A 406 -34.28 16.04 15.57
N ASP A 407 -33.21 16.61 16.12
CA ASP A 407 -32.60 17.84 15.62
C ASP A 407 -31.58 17.58 14.49
N PHE A 408 -31.31 16.33 14.15
CA PHE A 408 -30.25 15.95 13.20
C PHE A 408 -30.39 16.68 11.86
N ASP A 409 -31.56 16.66 11.26
CA ASP A 409 -31.76 17.20 9.91
C ASP A 409 -31.49 18.72 9.87
N ILE A 410 -31.87 19.45 10.92
CA ILE A 410 -31.60 20.90 11.06
C ILE A 410 -30.09 21.15 11.25
N ILE A 411 -29.43 20.37 12.11
CA ILE A 411 -27.98 20.49 12.35
C ILE A 411 -27.19 20.14 11.08
N ALA A 412 -27.58 19.07 10.38
CA ALA A 412 -26.98 18.62 9.13
C ALA A 412 -27.11 19.67 8.03
N GLN A 413 -28.28 20.29 7.90
CA GLN A 413 -28.49 21.37 6.93
C GLN A 413 -27.63 22.60 7.24
N LYS A 414 -27.50 22.97 8.52
CA LYS A 414 -26.60 24.07 8.93
C LYS A 414 -25.13 23.72 8.66
N LEU A 415 -24.69 22.52 9.02
CA LEU A 415 -23.32 22.05 8.78
C LEU A 415 -22.96 22.05 7.30
N SER A 416 -23.89 21.63 6.44
CA SER A 416 -23.71 21.56 4.99
C SER A 416 -23.47 22.92 4.33
N ASN A 417 -23.89 24.02 4.99
CA ASN A 417 -23.81 25.38 4.47
C ASN A 417 -22.83 26.28 5.23
N ALA A 418 -22.38 25.86 6.42
CA ALA A 418 -21.50 26.66 7.28
C ALA A 418 -20.13 26.88 6.62
N SER A 419 -19.63 28.12 6.70
CA SER A 419 -18.30 28.51 6.20
C SER A 419 -17.36 29.01 7.29
N SER A 420 -17.87 29.37 8.47
CA SER A 420 -17.07 29.75 9.63
C SER A 420 -16.48 28.52 10.30
N GLU A 421 -15.15 28.47 10.44
CA GLU A 421 -14.43 27.33 11.06
C GLU A 421 -14.94 27.03 12.48
N SER A 422 -15.21 28.08 13.27
CA SER A 422 -15.75 27.95 14.63
C SER A 422 -17.15 27.32 14.63
N GLU A 423 -18.04 27.78 13.74
CA GLU A 423 -19.39 27.20 13.62
C GLU A 423 -19.35 25.75 13.14
N VAL A 424 -18.51 25.45 12.16
CA VAL A 424 -18.31 24.09 11.65
C VAL A 424 -17.91 23.18 12.80
N LYS A 425 -16.92 23.56 13.62
CA LYS A 425 -16.46 22.77 14.77
C LYS A 425 -17.58 22.50 15.78
N HIS A 426 -18.41 23.50 16.07
CA HIS A 426 -19.51 23.37 17.01
C HIS A 426 -20.68 22.53 16.46
N LEU A 427 -21.01 22.69 15.17
CA LEU A 427 -21.99 21.87 14.48
C LEU A 427 -21.52 20.42 14.35
N GLN A 428 -20.24 20.18 14.10
CA GLN A 428 -19.64 18.85 14.14
C GLN A 428 -19.78 18.22 15.54
N SER A 429 -19.55 19.00 16.60
CA SER A 429 -19.75 18.53 17.97
C SER A 429 -21.22 18.14 18.23
N CYS A 430 -22.18 18.86 17.63
CA CYS A 430 -23.60 18.50 17.68
C CYS A 430 -23.88 17.18 16.96
N VAL A 431 -23.34 16.99 15.74
CA VAL A 431 -23.47 15.72 15.00
C VAL A 431 -22.88 14.55 15.80
N THR A 432 -21.68 14.72 16.38
CA THR A 432 -21.06 13.70 17.25
C THR A 432 -21.96 13.38 18.45
N GLN A 433 -22.53 14.38 19.11
CA GLN A 433 -23.41 14.16 20.25
C GLN A 433 -24.69 13.42 19.83
N ILE A 434 -25.29 13.80 18.71
CA ILE A 434 -26.49 13.14 18.19
C ILE A 434 -26.19 11.67 17.88
N GLN A 435 -25.07 11.36 17.22
CA GLN A 435 -24.67 9.97 16.94
C GLN A 435 -24.42 9.15 18.21
N LYS A 436 -23.97 9.78 19.31
CA LYS A 436 -23.86 9.10 20.61
C LYS A 436 -25.23 8.80 21.23
N LEU A 437 -26.21 9.68 21.04
CA LEU A 437 -27.57 9.49 21.53
C LEU A 437 -28.35 8.47 20.68
N ASP A 438 -28.13 8.46 19.37
CA ASP A 438 -28.72 7.53 18.42
C ASP A 438 -27.72 7.20 17.28
N PRO A 439 -27.05 6.04 17.35
CA PRO A 439 -26.11 5.61 16.32
C PRO A 439 -26.73 5.38 14.93
N THR A 440 -28.04 5.16 14.84
CA THR A 440 -28.72 4.87 13.55
C THR A 440 -28.66 6.04 12.58
N VAL A 441 -28.52 7.26 13.10
CA VAL A 441 -28.37 8.50 12.35
C VAL A 441 -27.13 8.51 11.46
N ALA A 442 -26.11 7.69 11.75
CA ALA A 442 -24.93 7.55 10.90
C ALA A 442 -25.28 7.19 9.44
N SER A 443 -26.35 6.40 9.22
CA SER A 443 -26.84 6.05 7.88
C SER A 443 -27.27 7.26 7.04
N LYS A 444 -27.68 8.37 7.68
CA LYS A 444 -28.11 9.59 6.99
C LYS A 444 -26.94 10.50 6.56
N VAL A 445 -25.76 10.34 7.17
CA VAL A 445 -24.60 11.23 6.98
C VAL A 445 -24.21 11.35 5.50
N ASN A 446 -24.10 10.23 4.80
CA ASN A 446 -23.66 10.21 3.40
C ASN A 446 -24.63 11.00 2.50
N GLY A 447 -25.94 10.89 2.75
CA GLY A 447 -26.97 11.60 1.99
C GLY A 447 -26.87 13.13 2.12
N TYR A 448 -26.48 13.64 3.28
CA TYR A 448 -26.22 15.08 3.47
C TYR A 448 -24.86 15.51 2.93
N ALA A 449 -23.82 14.70 3.18
CA ALA A 449 -22.46 15.02 2.75
C ALA A 449 -22.35 15.19 1.22
N VAL A 450 -22.98 14.30 0.45
CA VAL A 450 -22.99 14.38 -1.02
C VAL A 450 -23.62 15.68 -1.54
N LYS A 451 -24.70 16.14 -0.89
CA LYS A 451 -25.47 17.33 -1.29
C LYS A 451 -24.94 18.63 -0.67
N ALA A 452 -23.95 18.54 0.21
CA ALA A 452 -23.46 19.69 0.95
C ALA A 452 -22.74 20.69 0.04
N LYS A 453 -23.04 21.98 0.23
CA LYS A 453 -22.29 23.06 -0.44
C LYS A 453 -20.81 23.03 -0.03
N ASN A 454 -20.54 22.73 1.24
CA ASN A 454 -19.20 22.61 1.81
C ASN A 454 -18.94 21.17 2.28
N GLN A 455 -18.62 20.26 1.35
CA GLN A 455 -18.42 18.83 1.62
C GLN A 455 -17.30 18.54 2.64
N LEU A 456 -16.28 19.42 2.75
CA LEU A 456 -15.19 19.28 3.73
C LEU A 456 -15.69 19.25 5.19
N ASN A 457 -16.84 19.86 5.48
CA ASN A 457 -17.40 19.91 6.83
C ASN A 457 -17.83 18.53 7.34
N TRP A 458 -18.05 17.57 6.43
CA TRP A 458 -18.53 16.24 6.73
C TRP A 458 -17.43 15.19 6.91
N ILE A 459 -16.20 15.49 6.52
CA ILE A 459 -15.05 14.55 6.56
C ILE A 459 -14.91 13.77 7.88
N PRO A 460 -15.09 14.37 9.07
CA PRO A 460 -14.95 13.63 10.33
C PRO A 460 -15.94 12.48 10.54
N PHE A 461 -17.05 12.46 9.80
CA PHE A 461 -18.14 11.49 9.95
C PHE A 461 -18.17 10.42 8.86
N VAL A 462 -17.21 10.48 7.93
CA VAL A 462 -17.22 9.68 6.72
C VAL A 462 -16.16 8.60 6.82
N SER A 463 -16.61 7.35 6.91
CA SER A 463 -15.72 6.18 6.97
C SER A 463 -16.20 4.99 6.15
N GLU A 464 -17.33 5.11 5.44
CA GLU A 464 -17.96 4.00 4.74
C GLU A 464 -17.58 3.95 3.26
N ALA A 465 -17.58 2.74 2.70
CA ALA A 465 -17.20 2.51 1.30
C ALA A 465 -18.10 3.27 0.31
N GLU A 466 -19.38 3.49 0.65
CA GLU A 466 -20.34 4.24 -0.17
C GLU A 466 -19.94 5.70 -0.41
N SER A 467 -19.08 6.26 0.43
CA SER A 467 -18.62 7.64 0.29
C SER A 467 -17.47 7.82 -0.69
N LEU A 468 -16.89 6.73 -1.20
CA LEU A 468 -15.68 6.77 -2.02
C LEU A 468 -15.85 7.55 -3.34
N VAL A 469 -17.04 7.55 -3.93
CA VAL A 469 -17.28 8.25 -5.20
C VAL A 469 -17.08 9.76 -5.01
N TRP A 470 -17.90 10.38 -4.15
CA TRP A 470 -17.80 11.83 -3.94
C TRP A 470 -16.53 12.24 -3.18
N LEU A 471 -15.99 11.38 -2.30
CA LEU A 471 -14.70 11.64 -1.66
C LEU A 471 -13.58 11.67 -2.70
N GLY A 472 -13.62 10.77 -3.69
CA GLY A 472 -12.67 10.75 -4.80
C GLY A 472 -12.63 12.08 -5.56
N ASP A 473 -13.80 12.62 -5.90
CA ASP A 473 -13.92 13.94 -6.56
C ASP A 473 -13.44 15.07 -5.65
N LEU A 474 -13.79 15.02 -4.36
CA LEU A 474 -13.39 16.03 -3.40
C LEU A 474 -11.87 16.07 -3.18
N VAL A 475 -11.21 14.91 -3.08
CA VAL A 475 -9.75 14.88 -2.86
C VAL A 475 -8.99 15.35 -4.10
N LYS A 476 -9.48 15.01 -5.31
CA LYS A 476 -8.91 15.52 -6.57
C LYS A 476 -9.02 17.04 -6.66
N LYS A 477 -10.18 17.60 -6.29
CA LYS A 477 -10.45 19.05 -6.35
C LYS A 477 -9.74 19.84 -5.24
N SER A 478 -9.83 19.39 -4.00
CA SER A 478 -9.39 20.17 -2.83
C SER A 478 -7.95 19.90 -2.41
N LYS A 479 -7.42 18.70 -2.71
CA LYS A 479 -6.15 18.17 -2.17
C LYS A 479 -6.05 18.29 -0.64
N ASN A 480 -7.19 18.33 0.06
CA ASN A 480 -7.23 18.48 1.50
C ASN A 480 -6.75 17.19 2.18
N LEU A 481 -5.79 17.30 3.10
CA LEU A 481 -5.16 16.16 3.75
C LEU A 481 -6.15 15.28 4.53
N GLU A 482 -7.08 15.88 5.28
CA GLU A 482 -8.06 15.12 6.06
C GLU A 482 -9.07 14.41 5.16
N ALA A 483 -9.43 15.01 4.03
CA ALA A 483 -10.24 14.34 3.01
C ALA A 483 -9.49 13.14 2.39
N ILE A 484 -8.19 13.27 2.10
CA ILE A 484 -7.36 12.17 1.59
C ILE A 484 -7.28 11.05 2.63
N LYS A 485 -7.06 11.37 3.92
CA LYS A 485 -7.08 10.39 5.01
C LYS A 485 -8.42 9.66 5.10
N ALA A 486 -9.54 10.37 4.99
CA ALA A 486 -10.88 9.78 5.00
C ALA A 486 -11.10 8.88 3.77
N TYR A 487 -10.63 9.30 2.59
CA TYR A 487 -10.67 8.49 1.37
C TYR A 487 -9.89 7.17 1.53
N VAL A 488 -8.65 7.23 2.05
CA VAL A 488 -7.80 6.05 2.32
C VAL A 488 -8.45 5.11 3.34
N LYS A 489 -9.02 5.64 4.42
CA LYS A 489 -9.73 4.85 5.45
C LYS A 489 -10.98 4.18 4.89
N SER A 490 -11.81 4.93 4.18
CA SER A 490 -13.04 4.42 3.55
C SER A 490 -12.71 3.35 2.50
N ASN A 491 -11.61 3.53 1.77
CA ASN A 491 -11.14 2.56 0.77
C ASN A 491 -10.77 1.23 1.41
N GLY A 492 -10.23 1.25 2.63
CA GLY A 492 -9.92 0.04 3.40
C GLY A 492 -11.13 -0.85 3.73
N LYS A 493 -12.36 -0.30 3.64
CA LYS A 493 -13.60 -1.07 3.83
C LYS A 493 -14.19 -1.61 2.52
N ALA A 494 -13.73 -1.16 1.36
CA ALA A 494 -14.25 -1.55 0.06
C ALA A 494 -13.61 -2.84 -0.48
N THR A 495 -13.71 -3.93 0.28
CA THR A 495 -12.97 -5.19 0.02
C THR A 495 -13.56 -6.06 -1.09
N GLN A 496 -14.76 -5.74 -1.59
CA GLN A 496 -15.44 -6.53 -2.63
C GLN A 496 -14.73 -6.47 -3.99
N ASN A 497 -14.07 -5.35 -4.31
CA ASN A 497 -13.31 -5.17 -5.55
C ASN A 497 -11.89 -4.71 -5.21
N VAL A 498 -11.00 -5.69 -5.00
CA VAL A 498 -9.60 -5.47 -4.60
C VAL A 498 -8.83 -4.68 -5.66
N THR A 499 -9.09 -4.89 -6.95
CA THR A 499 -8.42 -4.17 -8.03
C THR A 499 -8.71 -2.66 -7.94
N GLN A 500 -9.98 -2.28 -7.79
CA GLN A 500 -10.34 -0.87 -7.59
C GLN A 500 -9.81 -0.33 -6.27
N GLN A 501 -9.80 -1.13 -5.21
CA GLN A 501 -9.20 -0.74 -3.94
C GLN A 501 -7.72 -0.34 -4.12
N ILE A 502 -6.94 -1.11 -4.88
CA ILE A 502 -5.53 -0.82 -5.16
C ILE A 502 -5.38 0.45 -6.01
N LEU A 503 -6.19 0.61 -7.07
CA LEU A 503 -6.14 1.81 -7.93
C LEU A 503 -6.40 3.08 -7.12
N ARG A 504 -7.41 3.06 -6.23
CA ARG A 504 -7.69 4.18 -5.32
C ARG A 504 -6.56 4.46 -4.33
N TYR A 505 -5.90 3.42 -3.83
CA TYR A 505 -4.71 3.59 -2.98
C TYR A 505 -3.55 4.23 -3.74
N ARG A 506 -3.29 3.82 -4.99
CA ARG A 506 -2.25 4.43 -5.83
C ARG A 506 -2.59 5.89 -6.14
N ASN A 507 -3.84 6.19 -6.49
CA ASN A 507 -4.30 7.57 -6.65
C ASN A 507 -4.06 8.40 -5.38
N ALA A 508 -4.29 7.84 -4.19
CA ALA A 508 -4.01 8.53 -2.94
C ALA A 508 -2.51 8.81 -2.74
N LEU A 509 -1.61 7.89 -3.11
CA LEU A 509 -0.15 8.12 -3.07
C LEU A 509 0.29 9.27 -3.98
N ASP A 510 -0.39 9.48 -5.11
CA ASP A 510 -0.09 10.58 -6.04
C ASP A 510 -0.61 11.94 -5.50
N LEU A 511 -1.59 11.91 -4.57
CA LEU A 511 -2.23 13.10 -4.02
C LEU A 511 -1.60 13.62 -2.72
N THR A 512 -0.74 12.86 -2.04
CA THR A 512 -0.17 13.27 -0.74
C THR A 512 1.29 12.86 -0.52
N GLN A 513 2.04 13.74 0.12
CA GLN A 513 3.39 13.49 0.66
C GLN A 513 3.37 13.30 2.19
N ASP A 514 2.19 13.38 2.83
CA ASP A 514 2.04 13.18 4.27
C ASP A 514 2.38 11.75 4.66
N MET A 515 3.40 11.63 5.52
CA MET A 515 4.06 10.36 5.81
C MET A 515 3.12 9.36 6.50
N ASP A 516 2.27 9.85 7.42
CA ASP A 516 1.29 9.02 8.12
C ASP A 516 0.21 8.49 7.16
N THR A 517 -0.28 9.34 6.26
CA THR A 517 -1.27 8.96 5.27
C THR A 517 -0.71 7.94 4.27
N ARG A 518 0.53 8.12 3.81
CA ARG A 518 1.22 7.14 2.95
C ARG A 518 1.39 5.80 3.67
N ALA A 519 1.79 5.79 4.93
CA ALA A 519 1.86 4.57 5.73
C ALA A 519 0.50 3.87 5.88
N LEU A 520 -0.60 4.62 6.00
CA LEU A 520 -1.97 4.06 5.96
C LEU A 520 -2.27 3.39 4.62
N VAL A 521 -1.86 4.00 3.51
CA VAL A 521 -2.03 3.42 2.17
C VAL A 521 -1.28 2.09 2.05
N PHE A 522 0.02 2.06 2.40
CA PHE A 522 0.80 0.81 2.32
C PHE A 522 0.25 -0.29 3.23
N ARG A 523 -0.24 0.07 4.42
CA ARG A 523 -0.93 -0.89 5.31
C ARG A 523 -2.19 -1.47 4.67
N GLY A 524 -2.94 -0.66 3.93
CA GLY A 524 -4.11 -1.10 3.16
C GLY A 524 -3.72 -2.03 2.01
N LEU A 525 -2.69 -1.66 1.24
CA LEU A 525 -2.14 -2.48 0.14
C LEU A 525 -1.66 -3.85 0.61
N GLY A 526 -1.07 -3.95 1.81
CA GLY A 526 -0.66 -5.22 2.42
C GLY A 526 -1.79 -6.22 2.70
N ARG A 527 -3.05 -5.82 2.48
CA ARG A 527 -4.25 -6.68 2.61
C ARG A 527 -4.92 -6.96 1.26
N CYS A 528 -4.32 -6.51 0.16
CA CYS A 528 -4.85 -6.65 -1.19
C CYS A 528 -4.04 -7.73 -1.94
N PRO A 529 -4.52 -8.99 -2.06
CA PRO A 529 -3.77 -10.07 -2.69
C PRO A 529 -3.68 -9.89 -4.22
N SER A 530 -2.71 -9.11 -4.69
CA SER A 530 -2.45 -8.94 -6.13
C SER A 530 -1.00 -8.54 -6.43
N LEU A 531 -0.56 -8.79 -7.66
CA LEU A 531 0.74 -8.33 -8.15
C LEU A 531 0.88 -6.81 -8.14
N SER A 532 -0.20 -6.07 -8.46
CA SER A 532 -0.22 -4.61 -8.45
C SER A 532 -0.02 -4.04 -7.04
N ALA A 533 -0.60 -4.67 -6.02
CA ALA A 533 -0.34 -4.33 -4.62
C ALA A 533 1.11 -4.63 -4.23
N MET A 534 1.62 -5.83 -4.54
CA MET A 534 3.01 -6.22 -4.26
C MET A 534 4.02 -5.27 -4.93
N ARG A 535 3.81 -4.91 -6.20
CA ARG A 535 4.66 -3.95 -6.92
C ARG A 535 4.66 -2.59 -6.23
N THR A 536 3.49 -2.11 -5.82
CA THR A 536 3.37 -0.81 -5.14
C THR A 536 4.04 -0.84 -3.76
N LEU A 537 3.92 -1.93 -3.01
CA LEU A 537 4.63 -2.12 -1.74
C LEU A 537 6.14 -2.17 -1.92
N GLN A 538 6.63 -2.84 -2.97
CA GLN A 538 8.06 -2.87 -3.28
C GLN A 538 8.61 -1.46 -3.55
N ILE A 539 7.87 -0.61 -4.28
CA ILE A 539 8.24 0.80 -4.46
C ILE A 539 8.28 1.53 -3.11
N GLY A 540 7.33 1.23 -2.21
CA GLY A 540 7.27 1.79 -0.85
C GLY A 540 8.48 1.45 0.04
N LEU A 541 9.32 0.47 -0.32
CA LEU A 541 10.56 0.19 0.41
C LEU A 541 11.54 1.37 0.37
N GLN A 542 11.45 2.22 -0.65
CA GLN A 542 12.28 3.41 -0.78
C GLN A 542 11.86 4.54 0.18
N GLU A 543 10.68 4.46 0.79
CA GLU A 543 10.17 5.47 1.71
C GLU A 543 10.55 5.19 3.16
N ALA A 544 11.50 5.95 3.71
CA ALA A 544 12.08 5.70 5.03
C ALA A 544 11.04 5.46 6.16
N ASN A 545 9.92 6.20 6.16
CA ASN A 545 8.91 6.12 7.22
C ASN A 545 7.83 5.04 6.99
N ALA A 546 7.66 4.57 5.76
CA ALA A 546 6.71 3.50 5.43
C ALA A 546 7.40 2.17 5.13
N ARG A 547 8.74 2.15 5.05
CA ARG A 547 9.55 0.99 4.62
C ARG A 547 9.19 -0.30 5.35
N SER A 548 9.09 -0.27 6.67
CA SER A 548 8.74 -1.47 7.46
C SER A 548 7.32 -1.93 7.21
N VAL A 549 6.36 -1.00 7.12
CA VAL A 549 4.95 -1.29 6.81
C VAL A 549 4.81 -1.89 5.41
N ALA A 550 5.55 -1.36 4.43
CA ALA A 550 5.59 -1.86 3.08
C ALA A 550 6.23 -3.26 3.01
N ALA A 551 7.33 -3.47 3.74
CA ALA A 551 8.02 -4.75 3.84
C ALA A 551 7.13 -5.84 4.46
N ASP A 552 6.44 -5.51 5.56
CA ASP A 552 5.48 -6.41 6.21
C ASP A 552 4.31 -6.74 5.28
N GLY A 553 3.75 -5.75 4.59
CA GLY A 553 2.71 -5.97 3.60
C GLY A 553 3.17 -6.92 2.49
N LEU A 554 4.36 -6.69 1.94
CA LEU A 554 4.91 -7.49 0.85
C LEU A 554 5.17 -8.94 1.27
N ALA A 555 5.77 -9.15 2.44
CA ALA A 555 6.01 -10.48 3.00
C ALA A 555 4.70 -11.21 3.31
N ASN A 556 3.70 -10.53 3.89
CA ASN A 556 2.39 -11.12 4.16
C ASN A 556 1.69 -11.57 2.87
N LEU A 557 1.69 -10.73 1.83
CA LEU A 557 1.08 -11.10 0.56
C LEU A 557 1.80 -12.29 -0.08
N PHE A 558 3.14 -12.32 -0.05
CA PHE A 558 3.91 -13.43 -0.61
C PHE A 558 3.67 -14.77 0.12
N VAL A 559 3.64 -14.75 1.45
CA VAL A 559 3.42 -15.96 2.27
C VAL A 559 1.98 -16.45 2.15
N GLY A 560 1.00 -15.53 2.18
CA GLY A 560 -0.43 -15.87 2.21
C GLY A 560 -1.00 -16.31 0.86
N ASN A 561 -0.32 -16.03 -0.26
CA ASN A 561 -0.87 -16.19 -1.60
C ASN A 561 0.12 -16.93 -2.52
N PRO A 562 0.18 -18.28 -2.46
CA PRO A 562 1.13 -19.09 -3.25
C PRO A 562 1.07 -18.89 -4.77
N GLU A 563 -0.06 -18.47 -5.30
CA GLU A 563 -0.29 -18.14 -6.71
C GLU A 563 0.45 -16.86 -7.17
N LEU A 564 0.74 -15.95 -6.24
CA LEU A 564 1.55 -14.75 -6.49
C LEU A 564 3.06 -15.01 -6.39
N GLN A 565 3.46 -16.18 -5.88
CA GLN A 565 4.88 -16.52 -5.74
C GLN A 565 5.51 -16.86 -7.10
N SER A 566 6.54 -16.10 -7.45
CA SER A 566 7.25 -16.14 -8.73
C SER A 566 8.71 -15.71 -8.50
N GLN A 567 9.61 -15.92 -9.48
CA GLN A 567 10.99 -15.43 -9.34
C GLN A 567 11.05 -13.90 -9.19
N MET A 568 10.14 -13.19 -9.87
CA MET A 568 9.99 -11.73 -9.77
C MET A 568 9.56 -11.31 -8.37
N THR A 569 8.49 -11.90 -7.82
CA THR A 569 8.00 -11.53 -6.48
C THR A 569 8.94 -11.99 -5.37
N LYS A 570 9.68 -13.10 -5.57
CA LYS A 570 10.80 -13.50 -4.71
C LYS A 570 11.87 -12.42 -4.62
N ALA A 571 12.28 -11.83 -5.74
CA ALA A 571 13.29 -10.75 -5.73
C ALA A 571 12.81 -9.53 -4.93
N TRP A 572 11.54 -9.15 -5.09
CA TRP A 572 10.93 -8.06 -4.31
C TRP A 572 10.89 -8.36 -2.81
N VAL A 573 10.55 -9.60 -2.42
CA VAL A 573 10.48 -10.00 -1.01
C VAL A 573 11.88 -10.10 -0.40
N LEU A 574 12.88 -10.60 -1.13
CA LEU A 574 14.28 -10.60 -0.70
C LEU A 574 14.78 -9.19 -0.39
N GLU A 575 14.43 -8.19 -1.22
CA GLU A 575 14.72 -6.77 -0.96
C GLU A 575 14.05 -6.28 0.33
N ALA A 576 12.84 -6.75 0.62
CA ALA A 576 12.07 -6.37 1.81
C ALA A 576 12.51 -7.06 3.11
N LEU A 577 13.07 -8.28 3.05
CA LEU A 577 13.36 -9.13 4.22
C LEU A 577 14.08 -8.39 5.38
N PRO A 578 15.12 -7.55 5.14
CA PRO A 578 15.82 -6.83 6.21
C PRO A 578 14.93 -5.84 6.97
N PHE A 579 13.80 -5.44 6.40
CA PHE A 579 12.89 -4.42 6.94
C PHE A 579 11.59 -4.99 7.49
N VAL A 580 11.34 -6.30 7.32
CA VAL A 580 10.19 -7.00 7.91
C VAL A 580 10.29 -6.92 9.43
N SER A 581 9.25 -6.40 10.08
CA SER A 581 9.27 -6.10 11.52
C SER A 581 9.11 -7.34 12.39
N SER A 582 8.34 -8.33 11.93
CA SER A 582 8.05 -9.56 12.66
C SER A 582 9.04 -10.68 12.31
N GLU A 583 9.72 -11.23 13.33
CA GLU A 583 10.63 -12.38 13.17
C GLU A 583 9.92 -13.61 12.57
N ASN A 584 8.69 -13.87 13.02
CA ASN A 584 7.89 -14.98 12.54
C ASN A 584 7.56 -14.81 11.05
N LEU A 585 7.13 -13.60 10.66
CA LEU A 585 6.83 -13.31 9.25
C LEU A 585 8.08 -13.41 8.39
N ARG A 586 9.22 -12.90 8.87
CA ARG A 586 10.50 -13.01 8.15
C ARG A 586 10.91 -14.46 7.95
N THR A 587 10.75 -15.30 8.97
CA THR A 587 11.03 -16.74 8.90
C THR A 587 10.08 -17.45 7.92
N SER A 588 8.78 -17.15 7.96
CA SER A 588 7.79 -17.70 7.03
C SER A 588 8.06 -17.28 5.58
N ALA A 589 8.44 -16.01 5.36
CA ALA A 589 8.81 -15.51 4.04
C ALA A 589 10.07 -16.20 3.51
N GLN A 590 11.10 -16.37 4.35
CA GLN A 590 12.31 -17.10 3.97
C GLN A 590 11.99 -18.56 3.59
N LYS A 591 11.18 -19.25 4.39
CA LYS A 591 10.75 -20.62 4.09
C LYS A 591 9.98 -20.71 2.76
N ALA A 592 9.11 -19.75 2.47
CA ALA A 592 8.39 -19.69 1.20
C ALA A 592 9.34 -19.43 0.01
N ILE A 593 10.37 -18.59 0.20
CA ILE A 593 11.42 -18.35 -0.79
C ILE A 593 12.21 -19.62 -1.09
N ASP A 594 12.60 -20.35 -0.03
CA ASP A 594 13.39 -21.59 -0.15
C ASP A 594 12.58 -22.70 -0.82
N ALA A 595 11.27 -22.76 -0.56
CA ALA A 595 10.36 -23.74 -1.15
C ALA A 595 9.96 -23.44 -2.62
N LEU A 596 10.24 -22.24 -3.14
CA LEU A 596 9.76 -21.82 -4.47
C LEU A 596 10.37 -22.63 -5.63
N GLY A 597 11.61 -23.10 -5.45
CA GLY A 597 12.36 -23.79 -6.50
C GLY A 597 12.47 -22.97 -7.80
N ASN A 598 12.21 -23.62 -8.94
CA ASN A 598 12.31 -23.03 -10.28
C ASN A 598 10.97 -22.48 -10.81
N LYS A 599 9.95 -22.29 -9.95
CA LYS A 599 8.65 -21.74 -10.36
C LYS A 599 8.86 -20.33 -10.94
N VAL A 600 8.65 -20.17 -12.25
CA VAL A 600 8.80 -18.88 -12.93
C VAL A 600 7.68 -17.93 -12.53
N GLY A 601 6.42 -18.40 -12.64
CA GLY A 601 5.22 -17.61 -12.35
C GLY A 601 5.06 -16.39 -13.27
N PHE A 602 4.46 -15.31 -12.75
CA PHE A 602 4.41 -14.04 -13.47
C PHE A 602 5.79 -13.36 -13.54
N TYR A 603 6.10 -12.81 -14.71
CA TYR A 603 7.28 -11.99 -14.97
C TYR A 603 6.93 -10.74 -15.80
N SER A 604 7.79 -9.72 -15.78
CA SER A 604 7.57 -8.47 -16.51
C SER A 604 7.93 -8.59 -17.99
N MET A 605 7.02 -8.18 -18.87
CA MET A 605 7.28 -8.01 -20.31
C MET A 605 8.01 -6.68 -20.62
N PHE A 606 7.87 -5.69 -19.73
CA PHE A 606 8.54 -4.40 -19.86
C PHE A 606 9.61 -4.25 -18.79
N ASN A 607 10.82 -3.86 -19.20
CA ASN A 607 11.97 -3.77 -18.31
C ASN A 607 12.04 -2.45 -17.51
N GLY A 608 11.10 -1.53 -17.74
CA GLY A 608 11.03 -0.23 -17.07
C GLY A 608 11.93 0.86 -17.63
N LYS A 609 12.78 0.54 -18.61
CA LYS A 609 13.89 1.40 -19.07
C LYS A 609 13.87 1.70 -20.56
N ASP A 610 13.61 0.71 -21.40
CA ASP A 610 13.70 0.81 -22.85
C ASP A 610 12.79 -0.21 -23.55
N LEU A 611 12.81 -0.22 -24.87
CA LEU A 611 11.99 -1.09 -25.71
C LEU A 611 12.62 -2.48 -25.93
N SER A 612 13.62 -2.90 -25.15
CA SER A 612 14.16 -4.26 -25.25
C SER A 612 13.07 -5.28 -24.96
N GLY A 613 13.01 -6.33 -25.78
CA GLY A 613 11.90 -7.30 -25.76
C GLY A 613 10.71 -6.89 -26.62
N TRP A 614 10.74 -5.73 -27.25
CA TRP A 614 9.71 -5.22 -28.18
C TRP A 614 10.28 -4.94 -29.57
N LYS A 615 9.43 -5.05 -30.58
CA LYS A 615 9.70 -4.83 -32.01
C LYS A 615 8.50 -4.18 -32.70
N GLY A 616 8.70 -3.59 -33.87
CA GLY A 616 7.62 -3.06 -34.70
C GLY A 616 6.82 -4.16 -35.40
N LEU A 617 5.57 -3.87 -35.73
CA LEU A 617 4.70 -4.80 -36.44
C LEU A 617 5.09 -4.94 -37.92
N VAL A 618 5.39 -6.17 -38.37
CA VAL A 618 5.55 -6.49 -39.80
C VAL A 618 4.30 -7.19 -40.30
N GLU A 619 3.45 -6.45 -41.03
CA GLU A 619 2.21 -6.94 -41.65
C GLU A 619 1.29 -7.72 -40.69
N ASN A 620 0.17 -8.24 -41.19
CA ASN A 620 -0.63 -9.18 -40.40
C ASN A 620 0.05 -10.57 -40.32
N PRO A 621 -0.27 -11.39 -39.30
CA PRO A 621 0.32 -12.71 -39.12
C PRO A 621 0.21 -13.66 -40.31
N VAL A 622 -0.88 -13.63 -41.07
CA VAL A 622 -1.08 -14.51 -42.24
C VAL A 622 -0.02 -14.21 -43.30
N LYS A 623 0.13 -12.94 -43.66
CA LYS A 623 1.15 -12.50 -44.62
C LYS A 623 2.55 -12.69 -44.09
N ARG A 624 2.79 -12.36 -42.81
CA ARG A 624 4.09 -12.47 -42.14
C ARG A 624 4.63 -13.90 -42.18
N ARG A 625 3.78 -14.90 -41.92
CA ARG A 625 4.17 -16.32 -41.93
C ARG A 625 4.43 -16.88 -43.33
N ALA A 626 3.90 -16.26 -44.37
CA ALA A 626 4.16 -16.63 -45.76
C ALA A 626 5.49 -16.07 -46.31
N MET A 627 6.19 -15.21 -45.55
CA MET A 627 7.46 -14.60 -45.98
C MET A 627 8.65 -15.53 -45.75
N SER A 628 9.68 -15.39 -46.59
CA SER A 628 11.01 -15.92 -46.29
C SER A 628 11.64 -15.19 -45.10
N ALA A 629 12.56 -15.86 -44.41
CA ALA A 629 13.29 -15.28 -43.29
C ALA A 629 14.01 -13.96 -43.66
N ASP A 630 14.64 -13.91 -44.84
CA ASP A 630 15.34 -12.72 -45.33
C ASP A 630 14.39 -11.54 -45.59
N SER A 631 13.24 -11.82 -46.23
CA SER A 631 12.22 -10.80 -46.51
C SER A 631 11.63 -10.24 -45.21
N LEU A 632 11.39 -11.11 -44.23
CA LEU A 632 10.89 -10.73 -42.92
C LEU A 632 11.92 -9.87 -42.17
N ALA A 633 13.19 -10.26 -42.18
CA ALA A 633 14.26 -9.51 -41.53
C ALA A 633 14.41 -8.09 -42.11
N ILE A 634 14.37 -7.94 -43.44
CA ILE A 634 14.44 -6.63 -44.11
C ILE A 634 13.24 -5.75 -43.74
N LYS A 635 12.02 -6.32 -43.73
CA LYS A 635 10.82 -5.57 -43.33
C LYS A 635 10.81 -5.23 -41.85
N GLN A 636 11.39 -6.08 -40.99
CA GLN A 636 11.46 -5.86 -39.55
C GLN A 636 12.26 -4.61 -39.21
N VAL A 637 13.38 -4.35 -39.90
CA VAL A 637 14.18 -3.12 -39.70
C VAL A 637 13.32 -1.87 -39.91
N LYS A 638 12.54 -1.83 -41.02
CA LYS A 638 11.66 -0.70 -41.33
C LYS A 638 10.51 -0.57 -40.33
N ALA A 639 9.93 -1.70 -39.90
CA ALA A 639 8.87 -1.71 -38.90
C ALA A 639 9.37 -1.18 -37.55
N ASP A 640 10.58 -1.58 -37.13
CA ASP A 640 11.21 -1.11 -35.90
C ASP A 640 11.48 0.40 -35.95
N GLU A 641 12.00 0.91 -37.08
CA GLU A 641 12.18 2.35 -37.30
C GLU A 641 10.87 3.12 -37.21
N ASN A 642 9.77 2.60 -37.79
CA ASN A 642 8.47 3.26 -37.76
C ASN A 642 7.85 3.26 -36.36
N MET A 643 7.90 2.12 -35.67
CA MET A 643 7.43 1.97 -34.30
C MET A 643 8.17 2.93 -33.34
N ARG A 644 9.49 3.07 -33.47
CA ARG A 644 10.32 3.93 -32.60
C ARG A 644 10.03 5.44 -32.74
N LYS A 645 9.31 5.87 -33.78
CA LYS A 645 8.81 7.26 -33.88
C LYS A 645 7.71 7.54 -32.86
N GLY A 646 7.03 6.49 -32.42
CA GLY A 646 5.82 6.56 -31.61
C GLY A 646 5.98 6.20 -30.16
N TRP A 647 6.84 5.21 -29.90
CA TRP A 647 6.94 4.54 -28.61
C TRP A 647 8.21 4.92 -27.87
N TYR A 648 8.08 5.18 -26.58
CA TYR A 648 9.23 5.42 -25.70
C TYR A 648 8.95 4.95 -24.27
N ALA A 649 10.02 4.66 -23.55
CA ALA A 649 10.00 4.30 -22.13
C ALA A 649 10.32 5.53 -21.27
N LYS A 650 9.56 5.74 -20.20
CA LYS A 650 9.81 6.81 -19.21
C LYS A 650 9.19 6.44 -17.87
N ASP A 651 9.90 6.66 -16.77
CA ASP A 651 9.37 6.50 -15.40
C ASP A 651 8.68 5.14 -15.14
N ASP A 652 9.30 4.03 -15.59
CA ASP A 652 8.75 2.67 -15.50
C ASP A 652 7.41 2.49 -16.24
N GLN A 653 7.16 3.34 -17.24
CA GLN A 653 5.98 3.33 -18.11
C GLN A 653 6.38 3.29 -19.58
N LEU A 654 5.50 2.71 -20.37
CA LEU A 654 5.59 2.68 -21.82
C LEU A 654 4.56 3.66 -22.39
N HIS A 655 5.02 4.61 -23.20
CA HIS A 655 4.19 5.65 -23.79
C HIS A 655 4.11 5.48 -25.30
N PHE A 656 2.91 5.65 -25.84
CA PHE A 656 2.67 5.88 -27.26
C PHE A 656 2.25 7.31 -27.48
N THR A 657 2.88 8.02 -28.43
CA THR A 657 2.65 9.45 -28.70
C THR A 657 1.41 9.76 -29.55
N GLY A 658 0.77 8.75 -30.15
CA GLY A 658 -0.26 8.95 -31.18
C GLY A 658 0.24 8.80 -32.62
N HIS A 659 1.56 8.71 -32.83
CA HIS A 659 2.19 8.53 -34.14
C HIS A 659 3.01 7.25 -34.19
N GLY A 660 3.17 6.61 -35.35
CA GLY A 660 3.94 5.36 -35.49
C GLY A 660 3.05 4.14 -35.73
N ASP A 661 3.52 2.97 -35.32
CA ASP A 661 2.85 1.68 -35.56
C ASP A 661 2.80 0.84 -34.27
N ASN A 662 2.10 -0.29 -34.30
CA ASN A 662 1.92 -1.20 -33.18
C ASN A 662 3.27 -1.65 -32.59
N LEU A 663 3.28 -1.81 -31.25
CA LEU A 663 4.41 -2.36 -30.52
C LEU A 663 4.16 -3.84 -30.21
N CYS A 664 4.98 -4.73 -30.79
CA CYS A 664 4.84 -6.18 -30.65
C CYS A 664 5.90 -6.73 -29.70
N SER A 665 5.55 -7.74 -28.92
CA SER A 665 6.57 -8.53 -28.21
C SER A 665 7.49 -9.23 -29.20
N VAL A 666 8.80 -9.29 -28.88
CA VAL A 666 9.77 -10.08 -29.67
C VAL A 666 9.44 -11.57 -29.57
N LYS A 667 9.09 -12.00 -28.36
CA LYS A 667 8.68 -13.37 -28.03
C LYS A 667 7.22 -13.60 -28.42
N ASP A 668 6.95 -14.78 -28.96
CA ASP A 668 5.59 -15.25 -29.21
C ASP A 668 5.04 -15.96 -27.95
N TYR A 669 3.74 -15.86 -27.73
CA TYR A 669 3.03 -16.42 -26.58
C TYR A 669 1.92 -17.38 -27.02
N GLN A 670 1.83 -18.52 -26.35
CA GLN A 670 0.73 -19.50 -26.54
C GLN A 670 -0.31 -19.23 -25.45
N ASP A 671 -0.46 -20.11 -24.48
CA ASP A 671 -1.41 -19.95 -23.39
C ASP A 671 -0.78 -19.08 -22.30
N PHE A 672 -1.51 -18.06 -21.85
CA PHE A 672 -0.99 -17.13 -20.86
C PHE A 672 -2.09 -16.49 -20.02
N GLU A 673 -1.67 -16.02 -18.86
CA GLU A 673 -2.35 -15.00 -18.08
C GLU A 673 -1.53 -13.70 -18.17
N MET A 674 -2.20 -12.55 -18.24
CA MET A 674 -1.58 -11.24 -18.38
C MET A 674 -2.25 -10.24 -17.46
N TYR A 675 -1.45 -9.45 -16.74
CA TYR A 675 -1.87 -8.20 -16.12
C TYR A 675 -1.29 -7.04 -16.90
N VAL A 676 -2.07 -5.98 -17.06
CA VAL A 676 -1.62 -4.75 -17.70
C VAL A 676 -2.43 -3.58 -17.17
N ASP A 677 -1.71 -2.58 -16.67
CA ASP A 677 -2.31 -1.30 -16.35
C ASP A 677 -2.21 -0.40 -17.58
N TRP A 678 -3.30 0.30 -17.89
CA TRP A 678 -3.35 1.26 -18.98
C TRP A 678 -4.03 2.56 -18.55
N LYS A 679 -3.66 3.65 -19.20
CA LYS A 679 -4.28 4.96 -19.04
C LYS A 679 -4.37 5.63 -20.40
N ILE A 680 -5.56 6.10 -20.75
CA ILE A 680 -5.84 6.71 -22.05
C ILE A 680 -6.33 8.14 -21.87
N GLU A 681 -6.03 8.98 -22.86
CA GLU A 681 -6.55 10.34 -22.95
C GLU A 681 -7.99 10.39 -23.50
N LYS A 682 -8.57 11.59 -23.46
CA LYS A 682 -9.87 11.87 -24.08
C LYS A 682 -9.84 11.55 -25.57
N ASP A 683 -10.95 11.03 -26.09
CA ASP A 683 -11.12 10.64 -27.50
C ASP A 683 -10.21 9.47 -27.94
N GLY A 684 -9.53 8.82 -26.99
CA GLY A 684 -8.60 7.74 -27.27
C GLY A 684 -9.23 6.45 -27.80
N ASP A 685 -8.44 5.73 -28.59
CA ASP A 685 -8.67 4.37 -29.08
C ASP A 685 -7.37 3.57 -28.95
N ALA A 686 -7.45 2.33 -28.49
CA ALA A 686 -6.34 1.40 -28.46
C ALA A 686 -6.85 -0.02 -28.24
N GLY A 687 -5.93 -0.95 -28.01
CA GLY A 687 -6.25 -2.27 -27.53
C GLY A 687 -5.04 -3.16 -27.49
N ILE A 688 -5.28 -4.41 -27.09
CA ILE A 688 -4.25 -5.42 -26.93
C ILE A 688 -4.58 -6.59 -27.84
N TYR A 689 -3.71 -6.85 -28.80
CA TYR A 689 -3.83 -7.97 -29.73
C TYR A 689 -3.28 -9.20 -29.06
N LEU A 690 -4.04 -10.29 -29.13
CA LEU A 690 -3.68 -11.57 -28.54
C LEU A 690 -3.26 -12.48 -29.68
N ARG A 691 -1.98 -12.90 -29.67
CA ARG A 691 -1.39 -13.76 -30.71
C ARG A 691 -1.55 -13.16 -32.12
N GLY A 692 -1.21 -11.87 -32.25
CA GLY A 692 -1.24 -11.13 -33.50
C GLY A 692 -2.63 -10.93 -34.10
N ALA A 693 -3.70 -11.31 -33.39
CA ALA A 693 -5.08 -11.10 -33.78
C ALA A 693 -5.76 -10.08 -32.85
N PRO A 694 -6.60 -9.20 -33.41
CA PRO A 694 -7.22 -8.10 -32.66
C PRO A 694 -8.43 -8.53 -31.83
N GLN A 695 -8.94 -7.71 -30.92
CA GLN A 695 -8.19 -7.05 -29.85
C GLN A 695 -9.09 -7.03 -28.62
N VAL A 696 -8.49 -7.10 -27.43
CA VAL A 696 -9.13 -6.65 -26.20
C VAL A 696 -9.16 -5.13 -26.27
N GLN A 697 -10.34 -4.56 -26.50
CA GLN A 697 -10.52 -3.15 -26.84
C GLN A 697 -10.24 -2.21 -25.66
N ILE A 698 -9.69 -1.03 -25.94
CA ILE A 698 -9.53 0.09 -25.01
C ILE A 698 -10.02 1.37 -25.71
N TRP A 699 -10.85 2.17 -25.07
CA TRP A 699 -11.28 3.46 -25.65
C TRP A 699 -11.81 4.43 -24.59
N ASP A 700 -11.97 5.69 -24.97
CA ASP A 700 -12.83 6.62 -24.25
C ASP A 700 -14.31 6.28 -24.47
N ILE A 701 -15.00 5.89 -23.40
CA ILE A 701 -16.43 5.52 -23.42
C ILE A 701 -17.37 6.67 -23.84
N ALA A 702 -16.88 7.92 -23.85
CA ALA A 702 -17.62 9.07 -24.34
C ALA A 702 -17.80 9.07 -25.87
N ARG A 703 -17.04 8.26 -26.62
CA ARG A 703 -17.10 8.16 -28.09
C ARG A 703 -18.29 7.31 -28.56
N VAL A 704 -19.51 7.75 -28.23
CA VAL A 704 -20.76 7.01 -28.51
C VAL A 704 -21.01 6.76 -29.99
N ASN A 705 -20.46 7.59 -30.88
CA ASN A 705 -20.58 7.48 -32.34
C ASN A 705 -19.90 6.23 -32.92
N VAL A 706 -18.92 5.67 -32.21
CA VAL A 706 -18.26 4.41 -32.58
C VAL A 706 -18.68 3.23 -31.70
N GLY A 707 -19.70 3.44 -30.84
CA GLY A 707 -20.22 2.43 -29.94
C GLY A 707 -19.38 2.20 -28.68
N ALA A 708 -18.49 3.14 -28.32
CA ALA A 708 -17.60 3.00 -27.17
C ALA A 708 -18.32 2.98 -25.81
N ASN A 709 -19.60 3.39 -25.78
CA ASN A 709 -20.43 3.43 -24.59
C ASN A 709 -20.73 2.05 -23.99
N VAL A 710 -20.39 0.95 -24.67
CA VAL A 710 -20.48 -0.40 -24.10
C VAL A 710 -19.35 -0.68 -23.09
N GLY A 711 -18.27 0.09 -23.10
CA GLY A 711 -17.09 -0.10 -22.23
C GLY A 711 -15.92 -0.82 -22.91
N SER A 712 -14.75 -0.81 -22.27
CA SER A 712 -13.54 -1.48 -22.74
C SER A 712 -13.52 -2.97 -22.36
N GLY A 713 -12.56 -3.72 -22.91
CA GLY A 713 -12.29 -5.12 -22.59
C GLY A 713 -12.99 -6.15 -23.51
N GLY A 714 -13.96 -5.71 -24.33
CA GLY A 714 -14.64 -6.57 -25.30
C GLY A 714 -13.72 -7.08 -26.43
N LEU A 715 -14.11 -8.20 -27.04
CA LEU A 715 -13.46 -8.78 -28.23
C LEU A 715 -14.10 -8.19 -29.50
N TYR A 716 -13.95 -6.89 -29.71
CA TYR A 716 -14.81 -6.09 -30.60
C TYR A 716 -14.87 -6.58 -32.06
N ASN A 717 -13.84 -7.32 -32.50
CA ASN A 717 -13.72 -7.86 -33.85
C ASN A 717 -14.34 -9.26 -34.02
N ASN A 718 -14.96 -9.87 -33.01
CA ASN A 718 -15.75 -11.08 -33.20
C ASN A 718 -17.03 -10.79 -34.02
N GLN A 719 -17.40 -11.69 -34.92
CA GLN A 719 -18.62 -11.61 -35.73
C GLN A 719 -19.68 -12.62 -35.31
N ILE A 720 -19.26 -13.84 -34.99
CA ILE A 720 -20.13 -14.96 -34.61
C ILE A 720 -20.22 -15.05 -33.09
N ASN A 721 -19.07 -14.90 -32.43
CA ASN A 721 -18.95 -14.96 -30.97
C ASN A 721 -19.22 -13.59 -30.34
N ALA A 722 -19.44 -13.55 -29.03
CA ALA A 722 -19.67 -12.32 -28.31
C ALA A 722 -18.50 -11.33 -28.49
N LYS A 723 -18.82 -10.07 -28.79
CA LYS A 723 -17.85 -8.99 -29.02
C LYS A 723 -17.88 -7.87 -27.98
N ASN A 724 -19.05 -7.61 -27.39
CA ASN A 724 -19.25 -6.56 -26.40
C ASN A 724 -18.87 -7.07 -25.01
N PRO A 725 -18.36 -6.19 -24.12
CA PRO A 725 -18.15 -6.57 -22.73
C PRO A 725 -19.48 -6.85 -22.01
N LEU A 726 -19.44 -7.71 -21.00
CA LEU A 726 -20.58 -8.07 -20.14
C LEU A 726 -21.01 -6.90 -19.23
N LYS A 727 -20.09 -5.98 -18.92
CA LYS A 727 -20.30 -4.88 -17.99
C LYS A 727 -19.40 -3.70 -18.35
N LEU A 728 -19.91 -2.47 -18.21
CA LEU A 728 -19.11 -1.25 -18.23
C LEU A 728 -18.36 -1.13 -16.90
N ALA A 729 -17.03 -1.18 -16.95
CA ALA A 729 -16.16 -1.20 -15.76
C ALA A 729 -14.99 -0.21 -15.84
N ASP A 730 -14.93 0.60 -16.89
CA ASP A 730 -13.91 1.62 -17.12
C ASP A 730 -13.85 2.66 -16.00
N ASN A 731 -12.63 3.03 -15.61
CA ASN A 731 -12.38 4.26 -14.90
C ASN A 731 -12.40 5.45 -15.88
N PRO A 732 -12.64 6.68 -15.41
CA PRO A 732 -12.58 7.87 -16.25
C PRO A 732 -11.27 7.98 -17.04
N VAL A 733 -11.31 8.71 -18.17
CA VAL A 733 -10.09 9.07 -18.91
C VAL A 733 -9.08 9.78 -17.98
N GLU A 734 -7.79 9.64 -18.29
CA GLU A 734 -6.70 10.05 -17.41
C GLU A 734 -6.61 9.34 -16.05
N GLU A 735 -7.38 8.27 -15.84
CA GLU A 735 -7.22 7.37 -14.70
C GLU A 735 -6.72 6.00 -15.12
N TRP A 736 -5.97 5.36 -14.21
CA TRP A 736 -5.46 4.03 -14.46
C TRP A 736 -6.58 2.99 -14.44
N ASN A 737 -6.54 2.11 -15.42
CA ASN A 737 -7.35 0.91 -15.53
C ASN A 737 -6.43 -0.30 -15.48
N THR A 738 -6.94 -1.44 -15.01
CA THR A 738 -6.19 -2.70 -14.99
C THR A 738 -6.98 -3.77 -15.71
N PHE A 739 -6.37 -4.40 -16.71
CA PHE A 739 -6.84 -5.68 -17.23
C PHE A 739 -6.15 -6.85 -16.55
N TYR A 740 -6.92 -7.90 -16.30
CA TYR A 740 -6.43 -9.27 -16.27
C TYR A 740 -6.99 -10.00 -17.49
N ILE A 741 -6.12 -10.57 -18.31
CA ILE A 741 -6.46 -11.30 -19.54
C ILE A 741 -5.94 -12.72 -19.40
N LYS A 742 -6.80 -13.71 -19.63
CA LYS A 742 -6.42 -15.12 -19.71
C LYS A 742 -6.77 -15.64 -21.09
N MET A 743 -5.79 -16.18 -21.80
CA MET A 743 -5.99 -16.85 -23.09
C MET A 743 -5.52 -18.30 -23.01
N VAL A 744 -6.43 -19.24 -23.20
CA VAL A 744 -6.17 -20.69 -23.21
C VAL A 744 -6.79 -21.29 -24.46
N GLY A 745 -5.97 -21.93 -25.31
CA GLY A 745 -6.41 -22.33 -26.64
C GLY A 745 -6.92 -21.12 -27.41
N GLU A 746 -8.16 -21.17 -27.91
CA GLU A 746 -8.82 -20.04 -28.58
C GLU A 746 -9.67 -19.15 -27.68
N ARG A 747 -9.72 -19.43 -26.37
CA ARG A 747 -10.67 -18.78 -25.46
C ARG A 747 -10.03 -17.69 -24.64
N VAL A 748 -10.73 -16.58 -24.51
CA VAL A 748 -10.30 -15.39 -23.79
C VAL A 748 -11.27 -15.10 -22.65
N THR A 749 -10.71 -14.85 -21.47
CA THR A 749 -11.40 -14.25 -20.32
C THR A 749 -10.73 -12.93 -20.00
N VAL A 750 -11.52 -11.87 -19.80
CA VAL A 750 -11.02 -10.53 -19.45
C VAL A 750 -11.75 -10.03 -18.20
N TYR A 751 -10.96 -9.56 -17.24
CA TYR A 751 -11.45 -8.73 -16.15
C TYR A 751 -10.94 -7.31 -16.33
N LEU A 752 -11.82 -6.32 -16.24
CA LEU A 752 -11.48 -4.90 -16.23
C LEU A 752 -11.77 -4.34 -14.84
N ASN A 753 -10.75 -3.79 -14.18
CA ASN A 753 -10.88 -3.20 -12.85
C ASN A 753 -11.55 -4.14 -11.83
N GLY A 754 -11.26 -5.44 -11.93
CA GLY A 754 -11.80 -6.49 -11.05
C GLY A 754 -13.19 -7.01 -11.44
N GLU A 755 -13.82 -6.45 -12.47
CA GLU A 755 -15.12 -6.90 -12.98
C GLU A 755 -14.93 -7.83 -14.19
N LEU A 756 -15.63 -8.96 -14.22
CA LEU A 756 -15.62 -9.88 -15.37
C LEU A 756 -16.34 -9.21 -16.55
N VAL A 757 -15.60 -8.95 -17.63
CA VAL A 757 -16.12 -8.29 -18.84
C VAL A 757 -16.13 -9.19 -20.07
N VAL A 758 -15.31 -10.25 -20.12
CA VAL A 758 -15.41 -11.31 -21.13
C VAL A 758 -15.23 -12.64 -20.42
N ASP A 759 -16.16 -13.57 -20.63
CA ASP A 759 -16.11 -14.89 -20.00
C ASP A 759 -15.87 -15.98 -21.04
N ASN A 760 -14.66 -16.54 -21.05
CA ASN A 760 -14.29 -17.75 -21.76
C ASN A 760 -14.77 -17.79 -23.23
N THR A 761 -14.70 -16.65 -23.91
CA THR A 761 -15.27 -16.45 -25.24
C THR A 761 -14.24 -16.82 -26.31
N ILE A 762 -14.68 -17.46 -27.40
CA ILE A 762 -13.80 -17.81 -28.53
C ILE A 762 -13.35 -16.52 -29.22
N LEU A 763 -12.04 -16.35 -29.39
CA LEU A 763 -11.44 -15.29 -30.18
C LEU A 763 -11.31 -15.76 -31.64
N GLU A 764 -11.94 -15.04 -32.54
CA GLU A 764 -11.92 -15.36 -33.96
C GLU A 764 -10.66 -14.81 -34.66
N ASN A 765 -10.20 -15.49 -35.71
CA ASN A 765 -9.13 -14.99 -36.55
C ASN A 765 -9.65 -13.87 -37.48
N TYR A 766 -9.44 -12.62 -37.06
CA TYR A 766 -9.85 -11.44 -37.82
C TYR A 766 -9.25 -11.38 -39.23
N TRP A 767 -8.00 -11.82 -39.39
CA TRP A 767 -7.25 -11.66 -40.64
C TRP A 767 -7.66 -12.67 -41.70
N ASP A 768 -8.02 -13.88 -41.28
CA ASP A 768 -8.62 -14.90 -42.14
C ASP A 768 -9.57 -15.79 -41.33
N ARG A 769 -10.87 -15.54 -41.49
CA ARG A 769 -11.94 -16.27 -40.79
C ARG A 769 -12.07 -17.73 -41.24
N LYS A 770 -11.35 -18.16 -42.29
CA LYS A 770 -11.36 -19.53 -42.82
C LYS A 770 -10.38 -20.46 -42.11
N ILE A 771 -9.54 -19.92 -41.22
CA ILE A 771 -8.59 -20.70 -40.42
C ILE A 771 -8.81 -20.40 -38.93
N PRO A 772 -8.39 -21.33 -38.02
CA PRO A 772 -8.42 -21.06 -36.58
C PRO A 772 -7.55 -19.87 -36.20
N ILE A 773 -7.75 -19.38 -34.97
CA ILE A 773 -6.82 -18.44 -34.35
C ILE A 773 -5.42 -19.06 -34.24
N PHE A 774 -4.37 -18.24 -34.32
CA PHE A 774 -3.01 -18.75 -34.20
C PHE A 774 -2.77 -19.35 -32.82
N VAL A 775 -2.12 -20.51 -32.78
CA VAL A 775 -1.77 -21.16 -31.51
C VAL A 775 -0.75 -20.32 -30.74
N LYS A 776 0.17 -19.66 -31.44
CA LYS A 776 1.23 -18.85 -30.84
C LYS A 776 1.62 -17.70 -31.76
N ASP A 777 1.70 -16.48 -31.23
CA ASP A 777 2.25 -15.29 -31.91
C ASP A 777 2.55 -14.19 -30.87
N ALA A 778 3.04 -13.03 -31.30
CA ALA A 778 3.28 -11.88 -30.43
C ALA A 778 2.00 -11.34 -29.76
N ILE A 779 2.18 -10.73 -28.58
CA ILE A 779 1.21 -9.81 -27.99
C ILE A 779 1.53 -8.42 -28.55
N GLU A 780 0.51 -7.68 -28.99
CA GLU A 780 0.71 -6.36 -29.61
C GLU A 780 -0.08 -5.28 -28.87
N LEU A 781 0.55 -4.14 -28.62
CA LEU A 781 -0.09 -2.94 -28.10
C LEU A 781 -0.43 -2.04 -29.29
N GLN A 782 -1.71 -1.74 -29.46
CA GLN A 782 -2.20 -1.03 -30.63
C GLN A 782 -1.75 0.44 -30.62
N ALA A 783 -1.28 0.92 -31.76
CA ALA A 783 -1.06 2.31 -32.08
C ALA A 783 -2.27 2.86 -32.84
N HIS A 784 -3.11 3.69 -32.21
CA HIS A 784 -4.31 4.23 -32.85
C HIS A 784 -4.52 5.73 -32.55
N GLY A 785 -3.58 6.56 -33.03
CA GLY A 785 -3.75 8.02 -33.16
C GLY A 785 -3.66 8.85 -31.88
N ASN A 786 -3.90 8.25 -30.71
CA ASN A 786 -3.99 8.94 -29.43
C ASN A 786 -2.90 8.53 -28.45
N HIS A 787 -2.63 9.38 -27.46
CA HIS A 787 -1.71 9.06 -26.38
C HIS A 787 -2.29 7.94 -25.51
N ILE A 788 -1.49 6.90 -25.29
CA ILE A 788 -1.79 5.84 -24.33
C ILE A 788 -0.53 5.48 -23.55
N VAL A 789 -0.74 5.15 -22.28
CA VAL A 789 0.33 4.77 -21.36
C VAL A 789 0.05 3.41 -20.77
N TYR A 790 1.06 2.55 -20.76
CA TYR A 790 1.01 1.22 -20.17
C TYR A 790 2.05 1.08 -19.05
N ARG A 791 1.72 0.32 -18.01
CA ARG A 791 2.67 -0.11 -16.96
C ARG A 791 2.28 -1.47 -16.40
N ASN A 792 3.15 -2.04 -15.55
CA ASN A 792 2.89 -3.30 -14.86
C ASN A 792 2.43 -4.42 -15.83
N ILE A 793 3.12 -4.51 -16.97
CA ILE A 793 2.81 -5.49 -18.02
C ILE A 793 3.43 -6.83 -17.60
N TYR A 794 2.65 -7.65 -16.92
CA TYR A 794 3.08 -8.95 -16.39
C TYR A 794 2.44 -10.08 -17.16
N VAL A 795 3.23 -11.11 -17.48
CA VAL A 795 2.73 -12.32 -18.14
C VAL A 795 3.16 -13.55 -17.36
N LYS A 796 2.28 -14.54 -17.30
CA LYS A 796 2.55 -15.88 -16.82
C LYS A 796 2.16 -16.83 -17.95
N GLU A 797 3.16 -17.45 -18.55
CA GLU A 797 2.93 -18.54 -19.49
C GLU A 797 2.32 -19.72 -18.74
N LEU A 798 1.30 -20.29 -19.33
CA LEU A 798 0.71 -21.54 -18.87
C LEU A 798 1.39 -22.69 -19.60
N GLU A 799 1.41 -23.86 -18.98
CA GLU A 799 1.99 -25.05 -19.60
C GLU A 799 1.36 -25.24 -20.98
N PRO A 800 2.16 -25.20 -22.06
CA PRO A 800 1.63 -25.23 -23.41
C PRO A 800 0.94 -26.57 -23.66
N GLN A 801 -0.26 -26.49 -24.22
CA GLN A 801 -1.06 -27.67 -24.56
C GLN A 801 -0.25 -28.55 -25.54
N PRO A 802 -0.07 -29.86 -25.27
CA PRO A 802 0.50 -30.75 -26.27
C PRO A 802 -0.46 -30.83 -27.45
N LEU A 803 -0.06 -30.25 -28.57
CA LEU A 803 -0.85 -30.25 -29.79
C LEU A 803 -0.74 -31.60 -30.48
N GLN A 804 -1.87 -32.06 -31.00
CA GLN A 804 -1.92 -33.27 -31.80
C GLN A 804 -1.50 -32.96 -33.23
N THR A 805 -0.73 -33.87 -33.81
CA THR A 805 -0.34 -33.82 -35.22
C THR A 805 -0.61 -35.20 -35.84
N LEU A 806 -0.90 -35.23 -37.13
CA LEU A 806 -0.98 -36.49 -37.87
C LEU A 806 0.43 -37.05 -38.06
N SER A 807 0.58 -38.37 -37.94
CA SER A 807 1.80 -39.04 -38.39
C SER A 807 1.97 -38.90 -39.90
N ASP A 808 3.19 -39.09 -40.42
CA ASP A 808 3.43 -39.00 -41.86
C ASP A 808 2.69 -40.11 -42.62
N GLU A 809 2.52 -41.29 -42.00
CA GLU A 809 1.68 -42.37 -42.52
C GLU A 809 0.20 -41.97 -42.58
N GLU A 810 -0.32 -41.32 -41.54
CA GLU A 810 -1.71 -40.86 -41.50
C GLU A 810 -1.98 -39.79 -42.56
N LYS A 811 -1.05 -38.84 -42.74
CA LYS A 811 -1.10 -37.85 -43.82
C LYS A 811 -1.08 -38.54 -45.19
N ALA A 812 -0.17 -39.49 -45.40
CA ALA A 812 -0.07 -40.24 -46.66
C ALA A 812 -1.33 -41.07 -46.94
N GLN A 813 -2.00 -41.55 -45.91
CA GLN A 813 -3.28 -42.26 -46.01
C GLN A 813 -4.47 -41.34 -46.30
N GLY A 814 -4.31 -40.02 -46.18
CA GLY A 814 -5.36 -39.04 -46.42
C GLY A 814 -6.24 -38.76 -45.20
N PHE A 815 -5.73 -38.98 -43.98
CA PHE A 815 -6.41 -38.49 -42.78
C PHE A 815 -6.31 -36.97 -42.67
N GLU A 816 -7.36 -36.39 -42.11
CA GLU A 816 -7.46 -35.00 -41.71
C GLU A 816 -7.70 -34.93 -40.19
N LEU A 817 -6.98 -34.04 -39.52
CA LEU A 817 -7.14 -33.77 -38.10
C LEU A 817 -8.40 -32.93 -37.85
N LEU A 818 -9.34 -33.44 -37.05
CA LEU A 818 -10.57 -32.71 -36.70
C LEU A 818 -10.41 -31.88 -35.42
N PHE A 819 -9.46 -32.23 -34.55
CA PHE A 819 -9.19 -31.50 -33.32
C PHE A 819 -7.71 -31.62 -32.94
N ASP A 820 -6.97 -30.52 -33.01
CA ASP A 820 -5.53 -30.47 -32.76
C ASP A 820 -5.15 -30.26 -31.28
N GLY A 821 -6.14 -30.15 -30.40
CA GLY A 821 -5.94 -29.83 -28.98
C GLY A 821 -6.09 -28.34 -28.63
N SER A 822 -6.21 -27.44 -29.62
CA SER A 822 -6.18 -25.99 -29.40
C SER A 822 -7.49 -25.26 -29.69
N SER A 823 -8.30 -25.75 -30.65
CA SER A 823 -9.44 -25.00 -31.19
C SER A 823 -10.59 -25.90 -31.62
N LEU A 824 -11.83 -25.40 -31.44
CA LEU A 824 -13.06 -25.99 -31.96
C LEU A 824 -13.43 -25.47 -33.35
N PHE A 825 -12.49 -24.90 -34.10
CA PHE A 825 -12.77 -24.27 -35.40
C PHE A 825 -13.47 -25.18 -36.41
N LYS A 826 -13.24 -26.51 -36.35
CA LYS A 826 -13.90 -27.51 -37.22
C LYS A 826 -15.23 -28.05 -36.65
N TRP A 827 -15.68 -27.51 -35.53
CA TRP A 827 -16.85 -27.97 -34.79
C TRP A 827 -17.92 -26.87 -34.67
N THR A 828 -19.15 -27.28 -34.42
CA THR A 828 -20.34 -26.43 -34.19
C THR A 828 -21.29 -27.12 -33.20
N GLY A 829 -22.38 -26.46 -32.81
CA GLY A 829 -23.29 -26.95 -31.78
C GLY A 829 -22.86 -26.55 -30.37
N ASN A 830 -22.74 -27.51 -29.46
CA ASN A 830 -22.43 -27.26 -28.04
C ASN A 830 -20.94 -26.93 -27.79
N THR A 831 -20.49 -25.79 -28.29
CA THR A 831 -19.15 -25.24 -28.02
C THR A 831 -19.08 -24.50 -26.68
N THR A 832 -19.99 -24.76 -25.74
CA THR A 832 -19.96 -24.14 -24.40
C THR A 832 -19.50 -25.16 -23.36
N ASP A 833 -20.11 -26.35 -23.38
CA ASP A 833 -19.73 -27.44 -22.48
C ASP A 833 -18.49 -28.18 -22.97
N TYR A 834 -18.33 -28.32 -24.28
CA TYR A 834 -17.15 -28.89 -24.89
C TYR A 834 -16.07 -27.82 -25.04
N VAL A 835 -14.88 -28.07 -24.50
CA VAL A 835 -13.75 -27.14 -24.56
C VAL A 835 -12.42 -27.83 -24.82
N PRO A 836 -11.48 -27.17 -25.51
CA PRO A 836 -10.09 -27.59 -25.54
C PRO A 836 -9.46 -27.42 -24.14
N GLU A 837 -8.88 -28.49 -23.59
CA GLU A 837 -8.13 -28.46 -22.32
C GLU A 837 -7.09 -29.59 -22.28
N ASN A 838 -5.84 -29.27 -21.94
CA ASN A 838 -4.75 -30.25 -21.81
C ASN A 838 -4.49 -31.05 -23.10
N GLY A 839 -4.67 -30.41 -24.27
CA GLY A 839 -4.62 -31.06 -25.59
C GLY A 839 -5.79 -32.00 -25.89
N ASN A 840 -6.80 -32.04 -25.02
CA ASN A 840 -7.99 -32.90 -25.13
C ASN A 840 -9.24 -32.04 -25.39
N LEU A 841 -10.26 -32.67 -25.96
CA LEU A 841 -11.61 -32.15 -26.02
C LEU A 841 -12.37 -32.67 -24.80
N VAL A 842 -12.69 -31.80 -23.85
CA VAL A 842 -13.32 -32.17 -22.58
C VAL A 842 -14.74 -31.62 -22.55
N ILE A 843 -15.70 -32.44 -22.12
CA ILE A 843 -17.08 -32.00 -21.86
C ILE A 843 -17.29 -31.74 -20.37
N TYR A 844 -17.79 -30.54 -20.05
CA TYR A 844 -18.25 -30.14 -18.71
C TYR A 844 -19.73 -29.73 -18.78
N PRO A 845 -20.67 -30.67 -18.57
CA PRO A 845 -22.10 -30.44 -18.81
C PRO A 845 -22.77 -29.37 -17.94
N LYS A 846 -22.08 -28.87 -16.91
CA LYS A 846 -22.59 -27.86 -15.97
C LYS A 846 -22.28 -26.43 -16.40
N ARG A 847 -21.72 -26.20 -17.60
CA ARG A 847 -21.34 -24.87 -18.09
C ARG A 847 -22.47 -24.14 -18.83
N GLY A 848 -23.65 -24.75 -18.91
CA GLY A 848 -24.86 -24.12 -19.45
C GLY A 848 -25.00 -24.22 -20.98
N GLY A 849 -24.16 -25.02 -21.64
CA GLY A 849 -24.34 -25.40 -23.03
C GLY A 849 -25.59 -26.24 -23.25
N LYS A 850 -25.99 -26.37 -24.53
CA LYS A 850 -27.18 -27.12 -24.94
C LYS A 850 -26.88 -27.94 -26.18
N GLY A 851 -27.45 -29.13 -26.24
CA GLY A 851 -27.33 -30.05 -27.37
C GLY A 851 -25.94 -30.68 -27.50
N ASN A 852 -25.64 -31.12 -28.71
CA ASN A 852 -24.47 -31.94 -29.04
C ASN A 852 -23.39 -31.13 -29.77
N LEU A 853 -22.16 -31.64 -29.77
CA LEU A 853 -21.07 -31.07 -30.57
C LEU A 853 -20.97 -31.82 -31.90
N PHE A 854 -20.95 -31.10 -33.02
CA PHE A 854 -20.91 -31.67 -34.37
C PHE A 854 -19.73 -31.12 -35.17
N THR A 855 -19.21 -31.89 -36.13
CA THR A 855 -18.30 -31.39 -37.16
C THR A 855 -19.02 -30.34 -38.01
N LYS A 856 -18.33 -29.32 -38.51
CA LYS A 856 -18.90 -28.37 -39.48
C LYS A 856 -19.18 -29.01 -40.83
N ASN A 857 -18.30 -29.92 -41.26
CA ASN A 857 -18.46 -30.65 -42.51
C ASN A 857 -19.34 -31.88 -42.30
N GLU A 858 -20.05 -32.27 -43.36
CA GLU A 858 -20.77 -33.52 -43.47
C GLU A 858 -19.88 -34.58 -44.13
N TYR A 859 -20.03 -35.83 -43.71
CA TYR A 859 -19.30 -36.99 -44.21
C TYR A 859 -20.28 -38.07 -44.66
N ALA A 860 -19.99 -38.70 -45.80
CA ALA A 860 -20.76 -39.83 -46.34
C ALA A 860 -20.13 -41.16 -45.91
N ASN A 861 -19.11 -41.62 -46.65
CA ASN A 861 -18.28 -42.76 -46.29
C ASN A 861 -16.99 -42.25 -45.67
N PHE A 862 -16.60 -42.81 -44.52
CA PHE A 862 -15.43 -42.33 -43.81
C PHE A 862 -14.81 -43.39 -42.91
N HIS A 863 -13.53 -43.17 -42.60
CA HIS A 863 -12.79 -43.82 -41.52
C HIS A 863 -12.47 -42.77 -40.47
N PHE A 864 -13.14 -42.86 -39.32
CA PHE A 864 -12.98 -41.95 -38.19
C PHE A 864 -12.18 -42.64 -37.10
N LYS A 865 -11.16 -41.98 -36.57
CA LYS A 865 -10.35 -42.46 -35.45
C LYS A 865 -10.35 -41.43 -34.33
N PHE A 866 -10.50 -41.89 -33.11
CA PHE A 866 -10.46 -41.05 -31.92
C PHE A 866 -10.14 -41.89 -30.69
N ASP A 867 -9.63 -41.22 -29.66
CA ASP A 867 -9.45 -41.80 -28.34
C ASP A 867 -10.45 -41.17 -27.38
N PHE A 868 -10.93 -41.93 -26.41
CA PHE A 868 -11.80 -41.42 -25.36
C PHE A 868 -11.41 -41.98 -23.98
N GLN A 869 -11.67 -41.20 -22.94
CA GLN A 869 -11.47 -41.57 -21.55
C GLN A 869 -12.78 -41.36 -20.78
N LEU A 870 -13.34 -42.46 -20.26
CA LEU A 870 -14.58 -42.46 -19.50
C LEU A 870 -14.35 -42.04 -18.04
N THR A 871 -15.32 -41.36 -17.46
CA THR A 871 -15.49 -41.23 -16.00
C THR A 871 -16.56 -42.23 -15.51
N PRO A 872 -16.67 -42.50 -14.19
CA PRO A 872 -17.69 -43.40 -13.67
C PRO A 872 -19.10 -42.99 -14.10
N GLY A 873 -19.85 -43.92 -14.70
CA GLY A 873 -21.21 -43.70 -15.19
C GLY A 873 -21.33 -42.82 -16.43
N ALA A 874 -20.22 -42.48 -17.09
CA ALA A 874 -20.23 -41.63 -18.27
C ALA A 874 -21.04 -42.24 -19.42
N ASN A 875 -21.92 -41.43 -20.01
CA ASN A 875 -22.69 -41.74 -21.20
C ASN A 875 -22.56 -40.62 -22.23
N ASN A 876 -22.22 -41.02 -23.44
CA ASN A 876 -22.13 -40.19 -24.63
C ASN A 876 -22.45 -41.06 -25.86
N GLY A 877 -22.64 -40.44 -27.00
CA GLY A 877 -22.76 -41.14 -28.28
C GLY A 877 -21.78 -40.61 -29.31
N LEU A 878 -21.34 -41.45 -30.24
CA LEU A 878 -20.81 -40.99 -31.51
C LEU A 878 -21.94 -40.95 -32.53
N GLY A 879 -22.49 -39.75 -32.75
CA GLY A 879 -23.40 -39.50 -33.85
C GLY A 879 -22.64 -39.58 -35.17
N ILE A 880 -23.15 -40.37 -36.12
CA ILE A 880 -22.63 -40.46 -37.48
C ILE A 880 -23.74 -40.17 -38.48
N ARG A 881 -23.41 -39.45 -39.55
CA ARG A 881 -24.36 -38.98 -40.57
C ARG A 881 -25.58 -38.27 -39.96
N ALA A 882 -25.37 -37.56 -38.87
CA ALA A 882 -26.42 -36.89 -38.11
C ALA A 882 -26.72 -35.50 -38.69
N PRO A 883 -27.98 -35.06 -38.77
CA PRO A 883 -28.32 -33.66 -39.00
C PRO A 883 -27.96 -32.80 -37.78
N LEU A 884 -27.91 -31.47 -37.94
CA LEU A 884 -27.64 -30.53 -36.83
C LEU A 884 -28.80 -30.38 -35.84
N THR A 885 -30.00 -30.81 -36.21
CA THR A 885 -31.22 -30.64 -35.43
C THR A 885 -31.98 -31.96 -35.28
N GLY A 886 -32.69 -32.11 -34.17
CA GLY A 886 -33.39 -33.35 -33.82
C GLY A 886 -32.57 -34.21 -32.87
N ASP A 887 -33.16 -35.34 -32.45
CA ASP A 887 -32.46 -36.32 -31.62
C ASP A 887 -31.49 -37.14 -32.49
N ALA A 888 -30.21 -36.79 -32.45
CA ALA A 888 -29.18 -37.37 -33.29
C ALA A 888 -29.04 -38.89 -33.14
N ALA A 889 -29.53 -39.48 -32.04
CA ALA A 889 -29.58 -40.93 -31.87
C ALA A 889 -30.56 -41.61 -32.84
N TYR A 890 -31.62 -40.92 -33.26
CA TYR A 890 -32.68 -41.47 -34.14
C TYR A 890 -32.74 -40.79 -35.52
N VAL A 891 -32.55 -39.47 -35.60
CA VAL A 891 -32.52 -38.74 -36.89
C VAL A 891 -31.16 -38.77 -37.58
N GLY A 892 -30.16 -39.36 -36.92
CA GLY A 892 -28.90 -39.82 -37.52
C GLY A 892 -28.70 -41.31 -37.22
N MET A 893 -27.46 -41.70 -36.88
CA MET A 893 -27.14 -42.97 -36.24
C MET A 893 -26.21 -42.70 -35.05
N GLU A 894 -26.44 -43.38 -33.93
CA GLU A 894 -25.54 -43.32 -32.77
C GLU A 894 -24.75 -44.62 -32.62
N LEU A 895 -23.44 -44.48 -32.42
CA LEU A 895 -22.58 -45.54 -31.89
C LEU A 895 -22.31 -45.26 -30.41
N GLN A 896 -22.67 -46.20 -29.55
CA GLN A 896 -22.72 -45.94 -28.12
C GLN A 896 -21.33 -45.72 -27.49
N ILE A 897 -21.17 -44.69 -26.63
CA ILE A 897 -19.97 -44.44 -25.80
C ILE A 897 -20.37 -44.46 -24.32
N LEU A 898 -20.14 -45.60 -23.64
CA LEU A 898 -20.76 -45.84 -22.34
C LEU A 898 -19.83 -46.55 -21.37
N ASP A 899 -19.80 -46.10 -20.11
CA ASP A 899 -19.37 -46.91 -18.98
C ASP A 899 -20.47 -47.91 -18.61
N ASN A 900 -20.50 -49.03 -19.31
CA ASN A 900 -21.49 -50.09 -19.09
C ASN A 900 -21.27 -50.87 -17.77
N THR A 901 -20.29 -50.49 -16.94
CA THR A 901 -20.07 -51.12 -15.63
C THR A 901 -20.80 -50.40 -14.51
N ALA A 902 -21.29 -49.18 -14.77
CA ALA A 902 -21.97 -48.38 -13.76
C ALA A 902 -23.34 -48.98 -13.36
N PRO A 903 -23.72 -48.90 -12.06
CA PRO A 903 -24.97 -49.50 -11.57
C PRO A 903 -26.24 -49.01 -12.28
N VAL A 904 -26.23 -47.76 -12.77
CA VAL A 904 -27.36 -47.17 -13.52
C VAL A 904 -27.65 -47.89 -14.84
N TYR A 905 -26.68 -48.67 -15.36
CA TYR A 905 -26.79 -49.42 -16.61
C TYR A 905 -26.86 -50.94 -16.41
N ALA A 906 -27.37 -51.41 -15.26
CA ALA A 906 -27.47 -52.83 -14.95
C ALA A 906 -28.36 -53.64 -15.91
N ASN A 907 -29.34 -53.00 -16.56
CA ASN A 907 -30.39 -53.66 -17.36
C ASN A 907 -30.35 -53.26 -18.85
N LEU A 908 -29.17 -53.08 -19.43
CA LEU A 908 -29.02 -52.74 -20.85
C LEU A 908 -29.46 -53.89 -21.77
N GLN A 909 -30.16 -53.55 -22.86
CA GLN A 909 -30.39 -54.45 -23.97
C GLN A 909 -29.12 -54.67 -24.80
N PRO A 910 -28.98 -55.78 -25.54
CA PRO A 910 -27.75 -56.10 -26.29
C PRO A 910 -27.27 -54.96 -27.22
N TYR A 911 -28.18 -54.24 -27.86
CA TYR A 911 -27.90 -53.12 -28.77
C TYR A 911 -27.63 -51.76 -28.07
N GLN A 912 -27.60 -51.71 -26.74
CA GLN A 912 -27.34 -50.49 -25.95
C GLN A 912 -25.95 -50.45 -25.31
N TYR A 913 -25.14 -51.50 -25.50
CA TYR A 913 -23.77 -51.55 -24.99
C TYR A 913 -22.82 -50.74 -25.87
N HIS A 914 -21.70 -50.30 -25.29
CA HIS A 914 -20.66 -49.55 -25.99
C HIS A 914 -20.27 -50.17 -27.34
N GLY A 915 -20.11 -49.33 -28.36
CA GLY A 915 -19.76 -49.71 -29.72
C GLY A 915 -20.91 -50.25 -30.57
N SER A 916 -22.08 -50.49 -29.99
CA SER A 916 -23.28 -50.90 -30.74
C SER A 916 -23.80 -49.77 -31.61
N VAL A 917 -24.39 -50.09 -32.77
CA VAL A 917 -25.32 -49.17 -33.45
C VAL A 917 -26.58 -49.16 -32.60
N TYR A 918 -26.84 -48.05 -31.91
CA TYR A 918 -27.87 -47.97 -30.87
C TYR A 918 -29.24 -48.36 -31.42
N GLY A 919 -29.88 -49.35 -30.79
CA GLY A 919 -31.19 -49.87 -31.22
C GLY A 919 -31.16 -50.86 -32.39
N ILE A 920 -30.03 -51.02 -33.09
CA ILE A 920 -29.95 -51.74 -34.37
C ILE A 920 -28.98 -52.93 -34.33
N ILE A 921 -27.68 -52.73 -34.10
CA ILE A 921 -26.67 -53.80 -34.20
C ILE A 921 -25.89 -53.90 -32.89
N PRO A 922 -25.97 -55.02 -32.15
CA PRO A 922 -25.20 -55.21 -30.92
C PRO A 922 -23.71 -55.41 -31.20
N ALA A 923 -22.85 -54.78 -30.39
CA ALA A 923 -21.40 -55.01 -30.40
C ALA A 923 -20.95 -56.09 -29.42
N LYS A 924 -19.78 -56.68 -29.66
CA LYS A 924 -19.07 -57.53 -28.69
C LYS A 924 -18.67 -56.72 -27.46
N LYS A 925 -18.80 -57.34 -26.28
CA LYS A 925 -18.47 -56.74 -24.97
C LYS A 925 -17.08 -57.16 -24.51
N GLY A 926 -16.54 -56.47 -23.49
CA GLY A 926 -15.33 -56.88 -22.79
C GLY A 926 -14.01 -56.28 -23.31
N PHE A 927 -14.07 -55.35 -24.26
CA PHE A 927 -12.89 -54.74 -24.89
C PHE A 927 -12.60 -53.30 -24.43
N LEU A 928 -13.45 -52.74 -23.55
CA LEU A 928 -13.18 -51.48 -22.88
C LEU A 928 -12.07 -51.67 -21.84
N LYS A 929 -11.17 -50.70 -21.77
CA LYS A 929 -10.22 -50.56 -20.65
C LYS A 929 -10.93 -50.06 -19.39
N PRO A 930 -10.33 -50.23 -18.20
CA PRO A 930 -10.85 -49.67 -16.96
C PRO A 930 -11.19 -48.17 -17.06
N VAL A 931 -12.20 -47.74 -16.31
CA VAL A 931 -12.59 -46.32 -16.21
C VAL A 931 -11.40 -45.48 -15.78
N GLY A 932 -11.19 -44.33 -16.44
CA GLY A 932 -10.01 -43.49 -16.28
C GLY A 932 -8.85 -43.83 -17.21
N GLU A 933 -8.88 -44.95 -17.95
CA GLU A 933 -7.90 -45.24 -19.01
C GLU A 933 -8.37 -44.78 -20.39
N TRP A 934 -7.41 -44.56 -21.30
CA TRP A 934 -7.68 -44.17 -22.68
C TRP A 934 -7.98 -45.38 -23.56
N ASN A 935 -9.17 -45.36 -24.15
CA ASN A 935 -9.61 -46.29 -25.18
C ASN A 935 -9.37 -45.69 -26.57
N GLN A 936 -8.93 -46.51 -27.53
CA GLN A 936 -8.80 -46.11 -28.93
C GLN A 936 -9.92 -46.74 -29.75
N GLN A 937 -10.67 -45.93 -30.49
CA GLN A 937 -11.77 -46.40 -31.32
C GLN A 937 -11.59 -45.95 -32.77
N GLU A 938 -11.85 -46.88 -33.68
CA GLU A 938 -11.97 -46.62 -35.11
C GLU A 938 -13.37 -46.99 -35.58
N VAL A 939 -13.93 -46.15 -36.44
CA VAL A 939 -15.24 -46.36 -37.05
C VAL A 939 -15.09 -46.23 -38.55
N ILE A 940 -15.43 -47.28 -39.26
CA ILE A 940 -15.50 -47.29 -40.72
C ILE A 940 -16.97 -47.38 -41.11
N ALA A 941 -17.47 -46.36 -41.78
CA ALA A 941 -18.83 -46.30 -42.30
C ALA A 941 -18.78 -46.26 -43.83
N GLU A 942 -19.25 -47.32 -44.49
CA GLU A 942 -19.21 -47.48 -45.95
C GLU A 942 -20.60 -47.93 -46.46
N GLY A 943 -21.38 -46.99 -46.99
CA GLY A 943 -22.78 -47.27 -47.33
C GLY A 943 -23.56 -47.71 -46.09
N ASN A 944 -24.20 -48.87 -46.16
CA ASN A 944 -24.94 -49.48 -45.04
C ASN A 944 -24.05 -50.24 -44.07
N HIS A 945 -22.78 -50.45 -44.41
CA HIS A 945 -21.86 -51.25 -43.64
C HIS A 945 -21.15 -50.38 -42.58
N ILE A 946 -21.29 -50.78 -41.32
CA ILE A 946 -20.67 -50.13 -40.16
C ILE A 946 -19.72 -51.12 -39.51
N LYS A 947 -18.49 -50.67 -39.28
CA LYS A 947 -17.46 -51.42 -38.56
C LYS A 947 -16.88 -50.58 -37.43
N VAL A 948 -16.83 -51.16 -36.23
CA VAL A 948 -16.25 -50.54 -35.03
C VAL A 948 -15.11 -51.39 -34.52
N ILE A 949 -13.94 -50.78 -34.39
CA ILE A 949 -12.72 -51.38 -33.85
C ILE A 949 -12.40 -50.67 -32.54
N LEU A 950 -12.31 -51.41 -31.44
CA LEU A 950 -11.99 -50.87 -30.12
C LEU A 950 -10.72 -51.53 -29.59
N ASN A 951 -9.72 -50.72 -29.25
CA ASN A 951 -8.43 -51.17 -28.73
C ASN A 951 -7.77 -52.27 -29.59
N GLY A 952 -7.96 -52.20 -30.91
CA GLY A 952 -7.43 -53.17 -31.88
C GLY A 952 -8.35 -54.34 -32.22
N GLU A 953 -9.45 -54.56 -31.48
CA GLU A 953 -10.40 -55.64 -31.75
C GLU A 953 -11.62 -55.15 -32.54
N VAL A 954 -12.05 -55.93 -33.54
CA VAL A 954 -13.33 -55.69 -34.24
C VAL A 954 -14.49 -56.13 -33.35
N ILE A 955 -15.20 -55.16 -32.77
CA ILE A 955 -16.33 -55.40 -31.86
C ILE A 955 -17.68 -55.32 -32.57
N LEU A 956 -17.77 -54.66 -33.72
CA LEU A 956 -18.95 -54.63 -34.57
C LEU A 956 -18.51 -54.62 -36.03
N ASP A 957 -19.15 -55.45 -36.86
CA ASP A 957 -18.94 -55.51 -38.32
C ASP A 957 -20.25 -55.98 -38.93
N GLY A 958 -21.06 -55.07 -39.49
CA GLY A 958 -22.43 -55.39 -39.87
C GLY A 958 -23.07 -54.42 -40.85
N ASP A 959 -24.10 -54.90 -41.55
CA ASP A 959 -24.91 -54.14 -42.50
C ASP A 959 -26.27 -53.77 -41.88
N ILE A 960 -26.58 -52.48 -41.83
CA ILE A 960 -27.80 -51.96 -41.20
C ILE A 960 -29.08 -52.34 -41.96
N ALA A 961 -29.02 -52.55 -43.29
CA ALA A 961 -30.18 -52.96 -44.06
C ALA A 961 -30.55 -54.42 -43.78
N GLU A 962 -29.54 -55.29 -43.63
CA GLU A 962 -29.79 -56.68 -43.23
C GLU A 962 -30.28 -56.77 -41.78
N ALA A 963 -29.68 -55.99 -40.87
CA ALA A 963 -30.08 -55.95 -39.46
C ALA A 963 -31.53 -55.47 -39.23
N THR A 964 -32.10 -54.72 -40.17
CA THR A 964 -33.45 -54.13 -40.05
C THR A 964 -34.49 -54.70 -41.02
N LYS A 965 -34.14 -55.77 -41.75
CA LYS A 965 -35.03 -56.41 -42.74
C LYS A 965 -36.37 -56.87 -42.16
N GLY A 966 -36.41 -57.19 -40.86
CA GLY A 966 -37.62 -57.58 -40.11
C GLY A 966 -38.21 -56.47 -39.23
N GLY A 967 -37.80 -55.22 -39.42
CA GLY A 967 -38.04 -54.11 -38.49
C GLY A 967 -36.83 -53.86 -37.57
N THR A 968 -36.87 -52.76 -36.83
CA THR A 968 -35.79 -52.38 -35.89
C THR A 968 -35.84 -53.25 -34.62
N PRO A 969 -34.70 -53.75 -34.12
CA PRO A 969 -34.64 -54.58 -32.90
C PRO A 969 -35.15 -53.92 -31.62
N ASP A 970 -35.16 -52.59 -31.55
CA ASP A 970 -35.74 -51.83 -30.44
C ASP A 970 -37.22 -51.45 -30.65
N HIS A 971 -37.78 -51.82 -31.81
CA HIS A 971 -39.15 -51.52 -32.22
C HIS A 971 -39.49 -50.02 -32.29
N LYS A 972 -38.48 -49.17 -32.47
CA LYS A 972 -38.65 -47.71 -32.65
C LYS A 972 -38.36 -47.27 -34.08
N GLU A 973 -38.85 -46.09 -34.44
CA GLU A 973 -38.50 -45.46 -35.70
C GLU A 973 -37.11 -44.80 -35.64
N HIS A 974 -36.28 -45.11 -36.63
CA HIS A 974 -34.94 -44.53 -36.81
C HIS A 974 -34.88 -43.81 -38.17
N PRO A 975 -35.50 -42.62 -38.29
CA PRO A 975 -35.62 -41.92 -39.57
C PRO A 975 -34.27 -41.57 -40.21
N GLY A 976 -33.20 -41.47 -39.42
CA GLY A 976 -31.85 -41.16 -39.88
C GLY A 976 -30.99 -42.36 -40.27
N LEU A 977 -31.49 -43.59 -40.09
CA LEU A 977 -30.67 -44.81 -40.21
C LEU A 977 -29.99 -44.93 -41.58
N PHE A 978 -30.67 -44.50 -42.65
CA PHE A 978 -30.17 -44.57 -44.03
C PHE A 978 -29.74 -43.21 -44.59
N ASN A 979 -29.44 -42.23 -43.74
CA ASN A 979 -28.90 -40.95 -44.22
C ASN A 979 -27.64 -41.20 -45.07
N PRO A 980 -27.55 -40.67 -46.30
CA PRO A 980 -26.41 -40.90 -47.18
C PRO A 980 -25.16 -40.14 -46.73
N LYS A 981 -25.36 -39.06 -45.98
CA LYS A 981 -24.32 -38.18 -45.41
C LYS A 981 -24.87 -37.39 -44.24
N GLY A 982 -23.99 -36.85 -43.41
CA GLY A 982 -24.32 -35.90 -42.36
C GLY A 982 -23.11 -35.66 -41.45
N HIS A 983 -23.30 -35.01 -40.32
CA HIS A 983 -22.22 -34.66 -39.40
C HIS A 983 -21.76 -35.85 -38.56
N ILE A 984 -20.50 -35.78 -38.11
CA ILE A 984 -19.99 -36.61 -37.01
C ILE A 984 -20.11 -35.78 -35.73
N GLY A 985 -20.59 -36.35 -34.64
CA GLY A 985 -20.79 -35.59 -33.41
C GLY A 985 -20.65 -36.40 -32.13
N PHE A 986 -20.38 -35.70 -31.04
CA PHE A 986 -20.42 -36.25 -29.68
C PHE A 986 -21.75 -35.88 -29.03
N LEU A 987 -22.52 -36.90 -28.68
CA LEU A 987 -23.89 -36.81 -28.18
C LEU A 987 -23.87 -36.86 -26.66
N GLY A 988 -23.68 -35.71 -26.01
CA GLY A 988 -23.49 -35.65 -24.55
C GLY A 988 -24.75 -35.97 -23.75
N HIS A 989 -24.65 -36.84 -22.75
CA HIS A 989 -25.74 -37.19 -21.84
C HIS A 989 -25.51 -36.73 -20.38
N GLY A 990 -24.91 -35.55 -20.20
CA GLY A 990 -24.79 -34.93 -18.88
C GLY A 990 -23.64 -35.45 -18.00
N ASN A 991 -22.73 -36.26 -18.57
CA ASN A 991 -21.51 -36.71 -17.88
C ASN A 991 -20.25 -36.05 -18.44
N GLU A 992 -19.23 -35.95 -17.60
CA GLU A 992 -17.89 -35.51 -18.02
C GLU A 992 -17.14 -36.66 -18.71
N LEU A 993 -16.40 -36.36 -19.76
CA LEU A 993 -15.46 -37.28 -20.40
C LEU A 993 -14.48 -36.50 -21.27
N LYS A 994 -13.45 -37.19 -21.77
CA LYS A 994 -12.38 -36.59 -22.58
C LYS A 994 -12.20 -37.33 -23.89
N PHE A 995 -11.91 -36.58 -24.93
CA PHE A 995 -11.57 -37.09 -26.25
C PHE A 995 -10.22 -36.54 -26.72
N ARG A 996 -9.50 -37.30 -27.53
CA ARG A 996 -8.27 -36.85 -28.19
C ARG A 996 -8.01 -37.64 -29.47
N ASN A 997 -6.96 -37.30 -30.19
CA ASN A 997 -6.53 -37.94 -31.44
C ASN A 997 -7.65 -38.04 -32.48
N ILE A 998 -8.46 -36.97 -32.62
CA ILE A 998 -9.69 -36.99 -33.41
C ILE A 998 -9.38 -36.66 -34.86
N ARG A 999 -9.58 -37.63 -35.75
CA ARG A 999 -9.20 -37.53 -37.17
C ARG A 999 -10.13 -38.35 -38.05
N VAL A 1000 -10.29 -37.89 -39.29
CA VAL A 1000 -11.21 -38.50 -40.25
C VAL A 1000 -10.53 -38.63 -41.61
N LYS A 1001 -10.84 -39.71 -42.31
CA LYS A 1001 -10.49 -39.91 -43.71
C LYS A 1001 -11.76 -40.19 -44.49
N GLU A 1002 -12.07 -39.36 -45.48
CA GLU A 1002 -13.15 -39.68 -46.41
C GLU A 1002 -12.80 -40.88 -47.29
N LEU A 1003 -13.78 -41.77 -47.47
CA LEU A 1003 -13.64 -42.96 -48.29
C LEU A 1003 -14.41 -42.79 -49.61
N VAL A 1004 -13.75 -43.02 -50.73
CA VAL A 1004 -14.39 -42.95 -52.05
C VAL A 1004 -15.26 -44.20 -52.25
N PRO A 1005 -16.52 -44.08 -52.73
CA PRO A 1005 -17.38 -45.23 -53.00
C PRO A 1005 -16.69 -46.27 -53.90
N VAL A 1006 -16.84 -47.55 -53.58
CA VAL A 1006 -16.18 -48.67 -54.28
C VAL A 1006 -16.45 -48.66 -55.79
N GLU A 1007 -17.62 -48.19 -56.23
CA GLU A 1007 -18.01 -48.10 -57.65
C GLU A 1007 -17.18 -47.09 -58.47
N ALA A 1008 -16.71 -45.99 -57.85
CA ALA A 1008 -15.97 -44.94 -58.56
C ALA A 1008 -14.51 -45.31 -58.87
N LYS A 1009 -13.92 -46.29 -58.16
CA LYS A 1009 -12.57 -46.80 -58.45
C LYS A 1009 -12.50 -47.55 -59.79
N SER A 1010 -13.62 -48.05 -60.31
CA SER A 1010 -13.67 -48.76 -61.61
C SER A 1010 -13.63 -47.81 -62.83
N LYS A 1011 -13.99 -46.53 -62.68
CA LYS A 1011 -14.04 -45.56 -63.80
C LYS A 1011 -12.77 -44.74 -64.02
N LYS A 1012 -11.79 -44.76 -63.10
CA LYS A 1012 -10.51 -44.01 -63.22
C LYS A 1012 -9.33 -44.81 -63.76
N ARG A 1013 -9.53 -46.08 -64.16
CA ARG A 1013 -8.56 -46.85 -64.95
C ARG A 1013 -9.12 -47.07 -66.36
N LYS A 1014 -9.00 -46.06 -67.22
CA LYS A 1014 -8.95 -46.19 -68.68
C LYS A 1014 -8.04 -45.11 -69.23
#